data_AF-A0A811PU07-F1
#
_entry.id   AF-A0A811PU07-F1
#
_cell.length_a   1.000
_cell.length_b   1.000
_cell.length_c   1.000
_cell.angle_alpha   90.00
_cell.angle_beta   90.00
_cell.angle_gamma   90.00
#
_symmetry.space_group_name_H-M   'P 1'
#
loop_
_entity.id
_entity.type
_entity.pdbx_description
1 polymer ?
#
loop_
_entity_poly.entity_id
_entity_poly.type
_entity_poly.pdbx_seq_one_letter_code
_entity_poly.pdbx_strand_id
1 'polypeptide(L)'
;MRLAALVSLRAAVFFLALLLVSPAVAHNDHGVHKNYLIIVRTPYEYDRSMFKDVSDWHASLLASVCDMAEEELDKDPAAMARLIYSYRHVVNGFSARLTVEEIREMAGKDWFVKAIPEKTYRLMTTHTPQMLGLNGKGSHGGLWNKSNMGEGIIIGVLDDGISPGHPSFDGTGVPPPPAKWKGRCDFNSSVCNDKLIGARSFYESAKWKFQGVDDPVLPVSKGSHGTHTSSTAAGAFVPGANVMGNGIGTATGMAPRAHIALYQVCFEDKGCDRDDILAALDDAVDEGVDVLSLSLGDDEAGDFAYDPIALGGYTAIMKGIFVSAAGGNMGPDPATVANEAPWLLTVAAATTDRRFVASVRLGNGVELDGESLFQPEGFLSVPRPLVRDLSDGTCSDEKVLTPEHVGGKIVVCDAGGNFTSLEMGAALREGGAAGMVVITIEEFGSVIQPKAHALPASQVTYSTGQKIRAYMNSTDIPTGELIFKGTVLGNRDSPVVAAFSSRGPSKQNQGILKPDITGPGVNIIAGVPKPAGFMTPPNPLAAKFDVLSGTSMATPHLSGIAAVLKKAHPTWTPAAIKSAIITTADPKDRRGKPIAAHDGYPANLLTLGAGFVEPMKALSPGLVYNLTAFDYIPYLCGLRYTDHEINSIIHPLPPVSCAQMAVVEQKDLNYPSITAFLDQEPFVVNVTRVVTNVGRAISVYVAKVEVPSTVSVTVTPEMLLFKKVNEAKRFTVTIRSMDTSIQEGIAEGQLAWVSPKNVVRTPILVSFKKFVKDNSTTAHLRH
;
A
#
# COMPACT_ATOMS: atom_id res chain seq x y z
N MET A 1 25.00 -48.92 -78.87
CA MET A 1 26.11 -48.86 -79.87
C MET A 1 27.25 -48.02 -79.29
N ARG A 2 28.50 -48.24 -79.72
CA ARG A 2 29.73 -47.63 -79.15
C ARG A 2 30.10 -46.28 -79.78
N LEU A 3 31.13 -45.63 -79.18
CA LEU A 3 31.95 -44.44 -79.52
C LEU A 3 31.64 -43.22 -78.61
N ALA A 4 32.53 -42.59 -77.84
CA ALA A 4 34.01 -42.38 -77.83
C ALA A 4 34.53 -41.50 -79.00
N ALA A 5 35.42 -40.51 -78.85
CA ALA A 5 36.02 -39.78 -77.71
C ALA A 5 36.82 -38.55 -78.27
N LEU A 6 37.65 -37.89 -77.44
CA LEU A 6 38.63 -36.80 -77.74
C LEU A 6 38.12 -35.34 -77.91
N VAL A 7 38.94 -34.27 -77.76
CA VAL A 7 39.91 -33.84 -76.71
C VAL A 7 40.56 -32.49 -77.09
N SER A 8 40.59 -31.53 -76.14
CA SER A 8 41.51 -30.37 -75.96
C SER A 8 41.82 -29.32 -77.07
N LEU A 9 41.74 -28.02 -76.71
CA LEU A 9 42.88 -27.13 -76.29
C LEU A 9 42.84 -25.68 -76.87
N ARG A 10 42.77 -24.67 -75.96
CA ARG A 10 43.41 -23.31 -75.91
C ARG A 10 43.59 -22.44 -77.20
N ALA A 11 43.57 -21.09 -77.17
CA ALA A 11 43.22 -20.05 -76.17
C ALA A 11 43.29 -18.63 -76.80
N ALA A 12 42.84 -17.60 -76.05
CA ALA A 12 43.12 -16.13 -76.12
C ALA A 12 41.85 -15.25 -76.27
N VAL A 13 41.37 -14.57 -75.22
CA VAL A 13 41.66 -13.15 -74.84
C VAL A 13 40.98 -12.17 -75.83
N PHE A 14 40.05 -11.27 -75.53
CA PHE A 14 39.53 -10.55 -74.33
C PHE A 14 37.99 -10.35 -74.50
N PHE A 15 37.15 -9.67 -73.69
CA PHE A 15 37.24 -8.96 -72.39
C PHE A 15 35.83 -8.93 -71.72
N LEU A 16 35.66 -9.33 -70.45
CA LEU A 16 34.81 -8.64 -69.45
C LEU A 16 35.00 -9.25 -68.06
N ALA A 17 35.37 -8.44 -67.08
CA ALA A 17 35.47 -8.85 -65.68
C ALA A 17 34.24 -8.37 -64.90
N LEU A 18 33.59 -9.28 -64.17
CA LEU A 18 32.80 -8.93 -63.00
C LEU A 18 32.87 -10.10 -62.01
N LEU A 19 33.37 -9.79 -60.82
CA LEU A 19 33.77 -10.76 -59.82
C LEU A 19 32.54 -11.39 -59.14
N LEU A 20 32.42 -12.72 -59.20
CA LEU A 20 31.76 -13.51 -58.17
C LEU A 20 32.83 -14.23 -57.33
N VAL A 21 33.68 -13.43 -56.68
CA VAL A 21 34.24 -13.84 -55.40
C VAL A 21 33.17 -13.51 -54.38
N SER A 22 32.31 -14.48 -54.06
CA SER A 22 31.56 -14.41 -52.82
C SER A 22 32.59 -14.27 -51.70
N PRO A 23 32.55 -13.23 -50.85
CA PRO A 23 33.29 -13.30 -49.62
C PRO A 23 32.69 -14.48 -48.85
N ALA A 24 33.51 -15.50 -48.58
CA ALA A 24 33.27 -16.33 -47.41
C ALA A 24 33.43 -15.37 -46.21
N VAL A 25 32.32 -14.73 -45.82
CA VAL A 25 32.26 -13.96 -44.59
C VAL A 25 32.36 -15.01 -43.49
N ALA A 26 33.58 -15.24 -43.00
CA ALA A 26 33.78 -16.05 -41.82
C ALA A 26 32.93 -15.42 -40.71
N HIS A 27 31.85 -16.10 -40.31
CA HIS A 27 30.92 -15.58 -39.32
C HIS A 27 31.66 -15.53 -37.98
N ASN A 28 32.08 -14.34 -37.60
CA ASN A 28 33.05 -14.17 -36.53
C ASN A 28 32.30 -14.21 -35.19
N ASP A 29 32.28 -15.38 -34.53
CA ASP A 29 31.53 -15.64 -33.29
C ASP A 29 32.18 -14.96 -32.06
N HIS A 30 32.26 -13.63 -32.13
CA HIS A 30 32.77 -12.73 -31.08
C HIS A 30 31.68 -11.79 -30.56
N GLY A 31 30.42 -12.04 -30.95
CA GLY A 31 29.25 -11.32 -30.45
C GLY A 31 28.89 -11.71 -29.02
N VAL A 32 28.24 -10.81 -28.28
CA VAL A 32 27.74 -11.14 -26.93
C VAL A 32 26.44 -11.92 -27.07
N HIS A 33 26.50 -13.25 -26.94
CA HIS A 33 25.33 -14.11 -26.89
C HIS A 33 24.41 -13.75 -25.72
N LYS A 34 23.11 -13.68 -26.00
CA LYS A 34 22.05 -13.56 -24.99
C LYS A 34 21.01 -14.66 -25.24
N ASN A 35 20.24 -14.98 -24.22
CA ASN A 35 19.10 -15.89 -24.38
C ASN A 35 17.96 -15.15 -25.13
N TYR A 36 17.30 -15.83 -26.05
CA TYR A 36 16.11 -15.34 -26.76
C TYR A 36 15.06 -16.46 -26.89
N LEU A 37 13.78 -16.09 -26.85
CA LEU A 37 12.66 -16.93 -27.29
C LEU A 37 12.37 -16.64 -28.77
N ILE A 38 12.50 -17.67 -29.60
CA ILE A 38 12.26 -17.66 -31.05
C ILE A 38 10.89 -18.25 -31.34
N ILE A 39 10.04 -17.49 -32.02
CA ILE A 39 8.69 -17.90 -32.42
C ILE A 39 8.72 -18.24 -33.92
N VAL A 40 8.11 -19.36 -34.31
CA VAL A 40 8.14 -19.87 -35.70
C VAL A 40 6.73 -20.11 -36.26
N ARG A 41 6.56 -20.09 -37.59
CA ARG A 41 5.25 -20.00 -38.28
C ARG A 41 4.39 -21.28 -38.34
N THR A 42 4.83 -22.38 -37.71
CA THR A 42 4.28 -23.76 -37.68
C THR A 42 4.67 -24.66 -38.87
N PRO A 43 4.79 -25.98 -38.65
CA PRO A 43 4.84 -26.98 -39.72
C PRO A 43 3.42 -27.44 -40.06
N TYR A 44 3.09 -27.51 -41.35
CA TYR A 44 1.88 -28.18 -41.83
C TYR A 44 2.17 -28.98 -43.10
N GLU A 45 2.74 -30.17 -42.92
CA GLU A 45 2.21 -31.40 -43.51
C GLU A 45 2.87 -32.64 -42.87
N TYR A 46 2.11 -33.74 -42.85
CA TYR A 46 2.48 -35.13 -42.51
C TYR A 46 2.78 -35.58 -41.05
N ASP A 47 1.99 -36.60 -40.70
CA ASP A 47 2.11 -37.66 -39.68
C ASP A 47 2.29 -37.34 -38.17
N ARG A 48 1.31 -37.81 -37.39
CA ARG A 48 1.33 -37.83 -35.91
C ARG A 48 2.21 -38.95 -35.33
N SER A 49 2.81 -39.82 -36.14
CA SER A 49 3.70 -40.90 -35.68
C SER A 49 5.11 -40.44 -35.28
N MET A 50 5.59 -39.29 -35.79
CA MET A 50 6.96 -38.78 -35.59
C MET A 50 7.19 -38.02 -34.27
N PHE A 51 6.39 -38.25 -33.23
CA PHE A 51 6.44 -37.53 -31.95
C PHE A 51 7.68 -37.77 -31.06
N LYS A 52 8.78 -38.30 -31.59
CA LYS A 52 10.00 -38.53 -30.80
C LYS A 52 10.73 -37.22 -30.48
N ASP A 53 11.15 -36.42 -31.47
CA ASP A 53 12.00 -35.26 -31.19
C ASP A 53 11.61 -33.95 -31.94
N VAL A 54 10.63 -33.24 -31.38
CA VAL A 54 10.37 -31.81 -31.71
C VAL A 54 11.57 -30.93 -31.34
N SER A 55 12.45 -31.41 -30.44
CA SER A 55 13.71 -30.73 -30.12
C SER A 55 14.68 -30.74 -31.29
N ASP A 56 14.79 -31.84 -32.04
CA ASP A 56 15.72 -31.96 -33.17
C ASP A 56 15.30 -31.08 -34.34
N TRP A 57 14.00 -30.95 -34.59
CA TRP A 57 13.50 -30.00 -35.59
C TRP A 57 13.84 -28.56 -35.22
N HIS A 58 13.62 -28.14 -33.97
CA HIS A 58 14.02 -26.81 -33.51
C HIS A 58 15.55 -26.62 -33.51
N ALA A 59 16.33 -27.68 -33.24
CA ALA A 59 17.79 -27.67 -33.40
C ALA A 59 18.20 -27.46 -34.88
N SER A 60 17.53 -28.10 -35.84
CA SER A 60 17.82 -27.89 -37.27
C SER A 60 17.45 -26.49 -37.77
N LEU A 61 16.39 -25.86 -37.22
CA LEU A 61 16.06 -24.47 -37.54
C LEU A 61 17.14 -23.52 -36.99
N LEU A 62 17.59 -23.74 -35.77
CA LEU A 62 18.71 -23.01 -35.16
C LEU A 62 20.01 -23.20 -35.98
N ALA A 63 20.30 -24.44 -36.39
CA ALA A 63 21.45 -24.79 -37.23
C ALA A 63 21.43 -24.09 -38.60
N SER A 64 20.25 -23.86 -39.19
CA SER A 64 20.11 -23.23 -40.51
C SER A 64 20.50 -21.74 -40.59
N VAL A 65 20.97 -21.16 -39.48
CA VAL A 65 21.34 -19.73 -39.32
C VAL A 65 22.64 -19.55 -38.54
N CYS A 66 23.02 -20.52 -37.72
CA CYS A 66 24.34 -20.55 -37.10
C CYS A 66 25.28 -21.36 -38.01
N ASP A 67 26.09 -20.68 -38.86
CA ASP A 67 27.04 -21.27 -39.83
C ASP A 67 28.02 -22.33 -39.24
N MET A 68 28.10 -22.45 -37.92
CA MET A 68 28.91 -23.42 -37.18
C MET A 68 28.27 -24.83 -37.10
N ALA A 69 26.96 -24.95 -37.35
CA ALA A 69 26.20 -26.14 -36.94
C ALA A 69 26.39 -27.40 -37.80
N GLU A 70 27.04 -27.33 -38.96
CA GLU A 70 27.32 -28.52 -39.79
C GLU A 70 28.73 -29.10 -39.56
N GLU A 71 29.73 -28.28 -39.16
CA GLU A 71 31.08 -28.74 -38.82
C GLU A 71 31.34 -28.93 -37.31
N GLU A 72 30.61 -28.25 -36.41
CA GLU A 72 30.76 -28.45 -34.95
C GLU A 72 29.98 -29.66 -34.42
N LEU A 73 28.91 -30.09 -35.11
CA LEU A 73 28.09 -31.25 -34.71
C LEU A 73 28.92 -32.55 -34.62
N ASP A 74 30.02 -32.61 -35.38
CA ASP A 74 30.94 -33.75 -35.47
C ASP A 74 32.12 -33.67 -34.46
N LYS A 75 32.23 -32.57 -33.69
CA LYS A 75 33.44 -32.26 -32.87
C LYS A 75 33.21 -31.81 -31.42
N ASP A 76 32.06 -31.24 -31.05
CA ASP A 76 31.78 -30.87 -29.65
C ASP A 76 30.35 -31.24 -29.18
N PRO A 77 30.18 -32.11 -28.17
CA PRO A 77 28.88 -32.38 -27.53
C PRO A 77 28.16 -31.15 -26.94
N ALA A 78 28.85 -30.02 -26.78
CA ALA A 78 28.27 -28.76 -26.32
C ALA A 78 27.33 -28.08 -27.34
N ALA A 79 27.13 -28.60 -28.55
CA ALA A 79 26.13 -28.09 -29.49
C ALA A 79 24.69 -28.09 -28.91
N MET A 80 24.38 -28.97 -27.94
CA MET A 80 23.13 -28.91 -27.16
C MET A 80 23.03 -27.74 -26.17
N ALA A 81 24.10 -26.97 -25.92
CA ALA A 81 24.14 -25.90 -24.91
C ALA A 81 23.63 -24.54 -25.41
N ARG A 82 23.40 -24.38 -26.72
CA ARG A 82 22.80 -23.17 -27.31
C ARG A 82 21.28 -23.25 -27.44
N LEU A 83 20.69 -24.43 -27.69
CA LEU A 83 19.25 -24.65 -27.60
C LEU A 83 18.84 -24.83 -26.12
N ILE A 84 18.11 -23.89 -25.55
CA ILE A 84 17.78 -23.85 -24.12
C ILE A 84 16.54 -24.71 -23.84
N TYR A 85 15.44 -24.50 -24.57
CA TYR A 85 14.23 -25.31 -24.49
C TYR A 85 13.50 -25.37 -25.84
N SER A 86 12.90 -26.53 -26.14
CA SER A 86 11.97 -26.73 -27.25
C SER A 86 10.53 -26.74 -26.72
N TYR A 87 9.66 -25.84 -27.21
CA TYR A 87 8.28 -25.72 -26.73
C TYR A 87 7.31 -26.44 -27.67
N ARG A 88 6.53 -27.38 -27.11
CA ARG A 88 5.62 -28.27 -27.86
C ARG A 88 4.14 -27.92 -27.77
N HIS A 89 3.72 -27.19 -26.73
CA HIS A 89 2.29 -27.04 -26.39
C HIS A 89 1.84 -25.61 -26.08
N VAL A 90 2.71 -24.76 -25.54
CA VAL A 90 2.36 -23.43 -25.03
C VAL A 90 2.72 -22.28 -25.98
N VAL A 91 3.72 -22.51 -26.82
CA VAL A 91 4.25 -21.60 -27.84
C VAL A 91 4.82 -22.50 -28.95
N ASN A 92 4.62 -22.13 -30.22
CA ASN A 92 5.28 -22.81 -31.33
C ASN A 92 6.65 -22.15 -31.60
N GLY A 93 7.71 -22.76 -31.07
CA GLY A 93 9.07 -22.24 -31.15
C GLY A 93 9.99 -22.79 -30.06
N PHE A 94 11.14 -22.15 -29.88
CA PHE A 94 12.21 -22.59 -28.99
C PHE A 94 12.94 -21.41 -28.35
N SER A 95 13.65 -21.62 -27.25
CA SER A 95 14.57 -20.63 -26.69
C SER A 95 16.02 -21.03 -26.98
N ALA A 96 16.86 -20.06 -27.35
CA ALA A 96 18.25 -20.28 -27.74
C ALA A 96 19.19 -19.15 -27.28
N ARG A 97 20.49 -19.44 -27.21
CA ARG A 97 21.57 -18.45 -27.04
C ARG A 97 22.05 -17.96 -28.40
N LEU A 98 21.85 -16.66 -28.65
CA LEU A 98 22.05 -16.02 -29.94
C LEU A 98 22.68 -14.63 -29.79
N THR A 99 23.40 -14.22 -30.82
CA THR A 99 23.84 -12.85 -31.09
C THR A 99 22.72 -12.04 -31.76
N VAL A 100 22.90 -10.73 -31.90
CA VAL A 100 21.92 -9.88 -32.59
C VAL A 100 22.00 -10.10 -34.11
N GLU A 101 23.17 -10.45 -34.60
CA GLU A 101 23.52 -10.73 -35.99
C GLU A 101 22.79 -11.98 -36.49
N GLU A 102 22.90 -13.10 -35.77
CA GLU A 102 22.13 -14.32 -36.04
C GLU A 102 20.62 -14.07 -36.04
N ILE A 103 20.11 -13.18 -35.17
CA ILE A 103 18.68 -12.82 -35.15
C ILE A 103 18.26 -12.01 -36.39
N ARG A 104 19.14 -11.14 -36.91
CA ARG A 104 18.86 -10.45 -38.18
C ARG A 104 18.81 -11.43 -39.34
N GLU A 105 19.64 -12.46 -39.32
CA GLU A 105 19.60 -13.51 -40.34
C GLU A 105 18.37 -14.43 -40.18
N MET A 106 18.02 -14.82 -38.95
CA MET A 106 16.75 -15.54 -38.68
C MET A 106 15.55 -14.76 -39.20
N ALA A 107 15.55 -13.42 -39.07
CA ALA A 107 14.48 -12.56 -39.59
C ALA A 107 14.31 -12.59 -41.12
N GLY A 108 15.31 -13.09 -41.86
CA GLY A 108 15.22 -13.35 -43.30
C GLY A 108 14.68 -14.73 -43.69
N LYS A 109 14.44 -15.64 -42.73
CA LYS A 109 13.96 -17.02 -43.00
C LYS A 109 12.43 -17.07 -42.91
N ASP A 110 11.77 -17.71 -43.88
CA ASP A 110 10.30 -17.78 -43.96
C ASP A 110 9.64 -18.43 -42.72
N TRP A 111 10.35 -19.33 -42.04
CA TRP A 111 9.86 -19.99 -40.82
C TRP A 111 9.82 -19.05 -39.61
N PHE A 112 10.55 -17.94 -39.61
CA PHE A 112 10.66 -17.04 -38.47
C PHE A 112 9.46 -16.08 -38.34
N VAL A 113 9.03 -15.86 -37.10
CA VAL A 113 8.04 -14.83 -36.74
C VAL A 113 8.72 -13.68 -36.03
N LYS A 114 9.44 -13.96 -34.94
CA LYS A 114 10.14 -12.99 -34.10
C LYS A 114 11.09 -13.65 -33.12
N ALA A 115 12.13 -12.92 -32.74
CA ALA A 115 12.97 -13.21 -31.58
C ALA A 115 12.61 -12.25 -30.44
N ILE A 116 12.49 -12.76 -29.22
CA ILE A 116 12.17 -11.99 -28.02
C ILE A 116 13.34 -12.16 -27.04
N PRO A 117 14.04 -11.09 -26.62
CA PRO A 117 15.13 -11.21 -25.65
C PRO A 117 14.63 -11.70 -24.29
N GLU A 118 15.39 -12.62 -23.70
CA GLU A 118 15.15 -13.12 -22.34
C GLU A 118 15.21 -11.99 -21.30
N LYS A 119 14.34 -12.07 -20.29
CA LYS A 119 14.21 -11.02 -19.26
C LYS A 119 14.01 -11.64 -17.89
N THR A 120 14.93 -11.36 -16.97
CA THR A 120 14.77 -11.75 -15.56
C THR A 120 13.68 -10.90 -14.89
N TYR A 121 12.59 -11.53 -14.46
CA TYR A 121 11.52 -10.89 -13.69
C TYR A 121 11.78 -10.96 -12.18
N ARG A 122 11.17 -10.05 -11.40
CA ARG A 122 11.34 -9.95 -9.94
C ARG A 122 9.99 -10.13 -9.21
N LEU A 123 10.04 -10.71 -8.01
CA LEU A 123 8.90 -10.89 -7.11
C LEU A 123 8.61 -9.60 -6.34
N MET A 124 7.47 -8.95 -6.62
CA MET A 124 7.08 -7.68 -6.00
C MET A 124 5.56 -7.54 -6.06
N THR A 125 4.91 -7.16 -4.95
CA THR A 125 3.71 -6.30 -5.06
C THR A 125 3.89 -5.23 -6.12
N THR A 126 2.79 -4.76 -6.70
CA THR A 126 2.81 -3.71 -7.73
C THR A 126 3.58 -2.48 -7.27
N HIS A 127 3.66 -2.22 -5.94
CA HIS A 127 4.77 -1.43 -5.38
C HIS A 127 5.07 -1.58 -3.87
N THR A 128 4.07 -1.64 -2.98
CA THR A 128 4.24 -1.15 -1.58
C THR A 128 5.22 -1.90 -0.67
N PRO A 129 5.19 -3.24 -0.51
CA PRO A 129 6.25 -4.01 0.14
C PRO A 129 7.66 -3.65 -0.33
N GLN A 130 7.89 -3.48 -1.63
CA GLN A 130 9.20 -3.07 -2.14
C GLN A 130 9.57 -1.65 -1.70
N MET A 131 8.63 -0.70 -1.78
CA MET A 131 8.80 0.67 -1.26
C MET A 131 9.21 0.68 0.23
N LEU A 132 8.66 -0.25 1.01
CA LEU A 132 8.91 -0.45 2.45
C LEU A 132 10.08 -1.39 2.78
N GLY A 133 10.85 -1.86 1.78
CA GLY A 133 12.00 -2.74 1.96
C GLY A 133 11.68 -4.21 2.29
N LEU A 134 10.41 -4.61 2.21
CA LEU A 134 9.94 -5.99 2.32
C LEU A 134 10.22 -6.74 1.01
N ASN A 135 11.46 -7.23 0.87
CA ASN A 135 11.97 -7.82 -0.37
C ASN A 135 12.21 -9.33 -0.26
N GLY A 136 11.80 -10.08 -1.28
CA GLY A 136 12.04 -11.52 -1.40
C GLY A 136 13.42 -11.84 -2.00
N LYS A 137 14.30 -12.49 -1.21
CA LYS A 137 15.64 -13.00 -1.57
C LYS A 137 16.62 -11.97 -2.18
N GLY A 138 17.49 -11.46 -1.33
CA GLY A 138 18.84 -10.98 -1.67
C GLY A 138 19.81 -11.36 -0.55
N SER A 139 21.11 -11.36 -0.80
CA SER A 139 22.17 -11.89 0.11
C SER A 139 22.33 -11.15 1.45
N HIS A 140 21.47 -10.16 1.73
CA HIS A 140 21.46 -9.35 2.94
C HIS A 140 20.08 -9.54 3.60
N GLY A 141 20.04 -10.20 4.77
CA GLY A 141 18.80 -10.72 5.36
C GLY A 141 17.77 -9.66 5.77
N GLY A 142 16.84 -9.36 4.86
CA GLY A 142 15.69 -8.48 5.07
C GLY A 142 14.60 -9.07 5.99
N LEU A 143 13.60 -8.25 6.33
CA LEU A 143 12.53 -8.58 7.27
C LEU A 143 11.80 -9.87 6.89
N TRP A 144 11.34 -10.00 5.64
CA TRP A 144 10.69 -11.23 5.13
C TRP A 144 11.53 -12.51 5.29
N ASN A 145 12.87 -12.42 5.22
CA ASN A 145 13.74 -13.58 5.42
C ASN A 145 13.80 -13.98 6.90
N LYS A 146 13.90 -12.99 7.81
CA LYS A 146 13.94 -13.24 9.26
C LYS A 146 12.58 -13.63 9.85
N SER A 147 11.49 -13.12 9.30
CA SER A 147 10.12 -13.40 9.73
C SER A 147 9.47 -14.57 8.97
N ASN A 148 10.18 -15.21 8.03
CA ASN A 148 9.60 -16.19 7.11
C ASN A 148 8.26 -15.72 6.47
N MET A 149 8.20 -14.43 6.09
CA MET A 149 7.00 -13.78 5.54
C MET A 149 5.73 -13.84 6.41
N GLY A 150 5.88 -14.04 7.74
CA GLY A 150 4.76 -14.12 8.68
C GLY A 150 4.18 -15.52 8.88
N GLU A 151 4.84 -16.56 8.40
CA GLU A 151 4.40 -17.97 8.52
C GLU A 151 3.91 -18.34 9.94
N GLY A 152 2.69 -18.90 10.05
CA GLY A 152 2.12 -19.33 11.33
C GLY A 152 1.60 -18.21 12.23
N ILE A 153 1.61 -16.95 11.76
CA ILE A 153 0.89 -15.83 12.38
C ILE A 153 -0.51 -15.76 11.78
N ILE A 154 -1.51 -15.48 12.61
CA ILE A 154 -2.90 -15.32 12.20
C ILE A 154 -3.28 -13.84 12.31
N ILE A 155 -3.71 -13.25 11.20
CA ILE A 155 -4.28 -11.89 11.16
C ILE A 155 -5.80 -12.01 11.11
N GLY A 156 -6.46 -11.57 12.18
CA GLY A 156 -7.89 -11.32 12.21
C GLY A 156 -8.21 -10.00 11.51
N VAL A 157 -9.16 -10.01 10.58
CA VAL A 157 -9.60 -8.83 9.82
C VAL A 157 -11.10 -8.65 10.05
N LEU A 158 -11.49 -7.53 10.66
CA LEU A 158 -12.90 -7.16 10.86
C LEU A 158 -13.29 -6.17 9.76
N ASP A 159 -14.27 -6.53 8.92
CA ASP A 159 -14.55 -5.81 7.67
C ASP A 159 -15.94 -6.14 7.05
N ASP A 160 -16.16 -5.78 5.77
CA ASP A 160 -17.41 -5.92 5.00
C ASP A 160 -17.67 -7.31 4.36
N GLY A 161 -16.83 -8.31 4.65
CA GLY A 161 -16.86 -9.63 4.03
C GLY A 161 -15.62 -9.91 3.16
N ILE A 162 -15.61 -11.03 2.42
CA ILE A 162 -14.47 -11.39 1.54
C ILE A 162 -14.91 -12.05 0.23
N SER A 163 -14.10 -11.96 -0.81
CA SER A 163 -14.20 -12.83 -1.99
C SER A 163 -13.22 -14.01 -1.84
N PRO A 164 -13.64 -15.17 -1.29
CA PRO A 164 -12.70 -16.20 -0.86
C PRO A 164 -11.99 -16.91 -2.03
N GLY A 165 -12.62 -16.98 -3.21
CA GLY A 165 -12.02 -17.50 -4.44
C GLY A 165 -11.05 -16.54 -5.15
N HIS A 166 -10.66 -15.44 -4.51
CA HIS A 166 -9.72 -14.46 -5.04
C HIS A 166 -8.28 -15.01 -4.98
N PRO A 167 -7.43 -14.84 -6.03
CA PRO A 167 -6.09 -15.43 -6.08
C PRO A 167 -5.14 -14.97 -4.96
N SER A 168 -5.37 -13.81 -4.34
CA SER A 168 -4.63 -13.38 -3.13
C SER A 168 -4.92 -14.26 -1.91
N PHE A 169 -5.90 -15.16 -1.95
CA PHE A 169 -6.24 -16.08 -0.87
C PHE A 169 -5.91 -17.54 -1.22
N ASP A 170 -5.03 -17.77 -2.20
CA ASP A 170 -4.45 -19.09 -2.46
C ASP A 170 -3.61 -19.57 -1.26
N GLY A 171 -3.91 -20.77 -0.78
CA GLY A 171 -3.19 -21.48 0.30
C GLY A 171 -1.87 -22.10 -0.14
N THR A 172 -1.60 -22.20 -1.44
CA THR A 172 -0.44 -22.93 -1.98
C THR A 172 0.89 -22.42 -1.40
N GLY A 173 1.59 -23.29 -0.66
CA GLY A 173 2.88 -22.97 -0.02
C GLY A 173 2.79 -22.24 1.33
N VAL A 174 1.57 -21.97 1.81
CA VAL A 174 1.31 -21.68 3.22
C VAL A 174 1.22 -23.03 3.96
N PRO A 175 1.83 -23.20 5.14
CA PRO A 175 1.65 -24.42 5.93
C PRO A 175 0.21 -24.49 6.48
N PRO A 176 -0.23 -25.65 7.02
CA PRO A 176 -1.51 -25.74 7.72
C PRO A 176 -1.64 -24.74 8.88
N PRO A 177 -2.88 -24.38 9.29
CA PRO A 177 -3.13 -23.51 10.43
C PRO A 177 -2.40 -24.00 11.70
N PRO A 178 -1.83 -23.11 12.53
CA PRO A 178 -1.12 -23.50 13.74
C PRO A 178 -2.10 -24.08 14.77
N ALA A 179 -1.68 -25.08 15.54
CA ALA A 179 -2.54 -25.81 16.50
C ALA A 179 -3.20 -24.97 17.62
N LYS A 180 -2.86 -23.67 17.73
CA LYS A 180 -3.56 -22.72 18.62
C LYS A 180 -4.88 -22.20 18.04
N TRP A 181 -5.06 -22.31 16.73
CA TRP A 181 -6.23 -21.83 16.00
C TRP A 181 -7.45 -22.68 16.38
N LYS A 182 -8.52 -22.02 16.83
CA LYS A 182 -9.79 -22.68 17.20
C LYS A 182 -10.98 -22.18 16.38
N GLY A 183 -10.77 -21.21 15.50
CA GLY A 183 -11.84 -20.64 14.71
C GLY A 183 -12.33 -21.56 13.60
N ARG A 184 -13.44 -21.13 12.99
CA ARG A 184 -14.21 -21.94 12.05
C ARG A 184 -14.46 -21.23 10.73
N CYS A 185 -15.03 -21.98 9.80
CA CYS A 185 -15.35 -21.54 8.46
C CYS A 185 -16.87 -21.61 8.25
N ASP A 186 -17.56 -20.47 8.37
CA ASP A 186 -19.01 -20.37 8.21
C ASP A 186 -19.45 -20.36 6.72
N PHE A 187 -18.63 -20.95 5.85
CA PHE A 187 -18.97 -21.32 4.47
C PHE A 187 -19.42 -22.79 4.38
N ASN A 188 -19.85 -23.26 3.21
CA ASN A 188 -20.14 -24.67 2.94
C ASN A 188 -18.87 -25.54 2.81
N SER A 189 -18.14 -25.65 3.94
CA SER A 189 -17.07 -26.60 4.29
C SER A 189 -15.89 -26.84 3.32
N SER A 190 -15.80 -26.10 2.22
CA SER A 190 -14.80 -26.30 1.15
C SER A 190 -14.07 -25.03 0.70
N VAL A 191 -14.39 -23.89 1.33
CA VAL A 191 -13.98 -22.55 0.86
C VAL A 191 -12.76 -22.00 1.64
N CYS A 192 -12.64 -22.32 2.93
CA CYS A 192 -11.43 -22.02 3.70
C CYS A 192 -10.29 -22.98 3.33
N ASN A 193 -9.06 -22.49 3.43
CA ASN A 193 -7.84 -23.18 3.06
C ASN A 193 -6.68 -22.75 3.98
N ASP A 194 -5.44 -23.16 3.70
CA ASP A 194 -4.27 -22.82 4.52
C ASP A 194 -3.95 -21.31 4.58
N LYS A 195 -4.51 -20.49 3.67
CA LYS A 195 -4.39 -19.02 3.66
C LYS A 195 -5.56 -18.33 4.35
N LEU A 196 -6.80 -18.59 3.91
CA LEU A 196 -8.03 -18.12 4.56
C LEU A 196 -8.53 -19.23 5.48
N ILE A 197 -8.10 -19.20 6.74
CA ILE A 197 -8.26 -20.33 7.68
C ILE A 197 -9.57 -20.28 8.46
N GLY A 198 -10.25 -19.13 8.42
CA GLY A 198 -11.56 -18.90 9.00
C GLY A 198 -12.25 -17.72 8.35
N ALA A 199 -13.57 -17.78 8.32
CA ALA A 199 -14.43 -16.71 7.84
C ALA A 199 -15.76 -16.84 8.57
N ARG A 200 -16.20 -15.76 9.20
CA ARG A 200 -17.40 -15.70 10.05
C ARG A 200 -18.20 -14.43 9.75
N SER A 201 -19.50 -14.46 9.98
CA SER A 201 -20.38 -13.29 9.81
C SER A 201 -21.12 -13.00 11.11
N PHE A 202 -21.19 -11.71 11.46
CA PHE A 202 -21.87 -11.17 12.63
C PHE A 202 -22.88 -10.15 12.11
N TYR A 203 -24.16 -10.44 12.31
CA TYR A 203 -25.25 -9.79 11.61
C TYR A 203 -26.55 -9.72 12.43
N GLU A 204 -26.53 -9.97 13.74
CA GLU A 204 -27.78 -10.06 14.50
C GLU A 204 -28.41 -8.66 14.65
N SER A 205 -27.60 -7.60 14.84
CA SER A 205 -28.10 -6.22 14.79
C SER A 205 -28.49 -5.82 13.37
N ALA A 206 -27.66 -6.15 12.37
CA ALA A 206 -27.96 -5.84 10.97
C ALA A 206 -29.27 -6.47 10.47
N LYS A 207 -29.55 -7.72 10.88
CA LYS A 207 -30.77 -8.50 10.60
C LYS A 207 -32.00 -7.93 11.28
N TRP A 208 -31.85 -7.36 12.48
CA TRP A 208 -32.94 -6.67 13.17
C TRP A 208 -33.25 -5.31 12.53
N LYS A 209 -32.22 -4.54 12.15
CA LYS A 209 -32.36 -3.17 11.64
C LYS A 209 -32.78 -3.11 10.16
N PHE A 210 -32.28 -4.00 9.32
CA PHE A 210 -32.39 -3.87 7.87
C PHE A 210 -33.14 -5.03 7.21
N GLN A 211 -34.05 -4.69 6.29
CA GLN A 211 -34.66 -5.67 5.41
C GLN A 211 -33.61 -6.26 4.43
N GLY A 212 -33.83 -7.51 3.99
CA GLY A 212 -32.97 -8.19 3.03
C GLY A 212 -31.62 -8.65 3.60
N VAL A 213 -31.56 -9.04 4.87
CA VAL A 213 -30.42 -9.75 5.47
C VAL A 213 -30.87 -11.21 5.69
N ASP A 214 -30.60 -12.06 4.71
CA ASP A 214 -31.07 -13.45 4.69
C ASP A 214 -30.18 -14.38 5.54
N ASP A 215 -30.81 -15.30 6.26
CA ASP A 215 -30.16 -16.19 7.25
C ASP A 215 -29.96 -17.61 6.67
N PRO A 216 -28.74 -18.19 6.65
CA PRO A 216 -27.48 -17.67 7.18
C PRO A 216 -26.78 -16.67 6.24
N VAL A 217 -26.26 -15.59 6.82
CA VAL A 217 -25.40 -14.64 6.10
C VAL A 217 -24.02 -15.26 5.93
N LEU A 218 -23.71 -15.77 4.74
CA LEU A 218 -22.36 -16.19 4.40
C LEU A 218 -21.41 -14.98 4.42
N PRO A 219 -20.16 -15.11 4.88
CA PRO A 219 -19.19 -14.01 4.93
C PRO A 219 -18.61 -13.62 3.56
N VAL A 220 -19.45 -13.56 2.52
CA VAL A 220 -19.10 -13.17 1.15
C VAL A 220 -19.54 -11.74 0.89
N SER A 221 -18.61 -10.87 0.49
CA SER A 221 -18.97 -9.52 0.04
C SER A 221 -18.97 -9.37 -1.47
N LYS A 222 -19.89 -8.54 -1.98
CA LYS A 222 -19.75 -7.85 -3.28
C LYS A 222 -18.98 -6.54 -3.12
N GLY A 223 -19.01 -5.96 -1.92
CA GLY A 223 -18.18 -4.84 -1.50
C GLY A 223 -16.70 -5.13 -1.66
N SER A 224 -15.95 -4.09 -2.00
CA SER A 224 -14.52 -4.21 -2.30
C SER A 224 -13.63 -4.20 -1.05
N HIS A 225 -14.14 -3.74 0.09
CA HIS A 225 -13.30 -3.24 1.17
C HIS A 225 -12.54 -4.36 1.89
N GLY A 226 -13.23 -5.38 2.42
CA GLY A 226 -12.64 -6.48 3.19
C GLY A 226 -11.76 -7.40 2.38
N THR A 227 -12.03 -7.54 1.08
CA THR A 227 -11.13 -8.23 0.14
C THR A 227 -9.83 -7.43 -0.06
N HIS A 228 -9.93 -6.10 -0.15
CA HIS A 228 -8.80 -5.19 -0.36
C HIS A 228 -7.91 -5.08 0.87
N THR A 229 -8.51 -4.93 2.05
CA THR A 229 -7.79 -4.86 3.34
C THR A 229 -7.12 -6.20 3.67
N SER A 230 -7.83 -7.31 3.57
CA SER A 230 -7.29 -8.66 3.81
C SER A 230 -6.12 -8.99 2.87
N SER A 231 -6.25 -8.69 1.58
CA SER A 231 -5.17 -8.93 0.62
C SER A 231 -3.99 -7.97 0.76
N THR A 232 -4.21 -6.75 1.26
CA THR A 232 -3.14 -5.81 1.65
C THR A 232 -2.35 -6.29 2.87
N ALA A 233 -3.03 -6.89 3.86
CA ALA A 233 -2.37 -7.40 5.07
C ALA A 233 -1.52 -8.66 4.78
N ALA A 234 -2.13 -9.69 4.18
CA ALA A 234 -1.51 -11.01 4.04
C ALA A 234 -1.81 -11.71 2.71
N GLY A 235 -2.13 -11.00 1.63
CA GLY A 235 -2.38 -11.61 0.33
C GLY A 235 -1.20 -12.45 -0.19
N ALA A 236 -1.48 -13.61 -0.79
CA ALA A 236 -0.53 -14.42 -1.54
C ALA A 236 0.07 -13.68 -2.74
N PHE A 237 1.12 -14.23 -3.36
CA PHE A 237 1.75 -13.66 -4.54
C PHE A 237 0.89 -13.91 -5.80
N VAL A 238 0.38 -12.85 -6.43
CA VAL A 238 -0.45 -12.92 -7.65
C VAL A 238 0.21 -12.20 -8.84
N PRO A 239 0.98 -12.90 -9.70
CA PRO A 239 1.67 -12.29 -10.84
C PRO A 239 0.72 -11.76 -11.90
N GLY A 240 1.03 -10.59 -12.49
CA GLY A 240 0.22 -9.94 -13.51
C GLY A 240 -0.90 -9.04 -12.96
N ALA A 241 -1.01 -8.88 -11.63
CA ALA A 241 -1.95 -7.96 -11.00
C ALA A 241 -1.75 -6.53 -11.52
N ASN A 242 -2.85 -5.89 -11.90
CA ASN A 242 -2.91 -4.56 -12.52
C ASN A 242 -4.35 -4.02 -12.41
N VAL A 243 -4.53 -2.71 -12.53
CA VAL A 243 -5.85 -2.07 -12.55
C VAL A 243 -5.99 -1.30 -13.85
N MET A 244 -6.90 -1.71 -14.73
CA MET A 244 -7.07 -1.11 -16.06
C MET A 244 -5.76 -1.03 -16.89
N GLY A 245 -4.86 -2.01 -16.74
CA GLY A 245 -3.54 -2.01 -17.39
C GLY A 245 -2.48 -1.14 -16.68
N ASN A 246 -2.87 -0.38 -15.66
CA ASN A 246 -1.96 0.37 -14.80
C ASN A 246 -1.43 -0.46 -13.63
N GLY A 247 -0.23 -0.12 -13.16
CA GLY A 247 0.41 -0.72 -12.00
C GLY A 247 0.72 -2.21 -12.17
N ILE A 248 1.03 -2.67 -13.38
CA ILE A 248 1.33 -4.09 -13.65
C ILE A 248 2.51 -4.56 -12.80
N GLY A 249 2.28 -5.61 -11.99
CA GLY A 249 3.29 -6.26 -11.16
C GLY A 249 2.83 -7.63 -10.68
N THR A 250 3.40 -8.15 -9.60
CA THR A 250 2.74 -9.18 -8.77
C THR A 250 1.90 -8.44 -7.70
N ALA A 251 0.87 -9.00 -7.09
CA ALA A 251 0.27 -8.45 -5.86
C ALA A 251 0.63 -9.35 -4.67
N THR A 252 0.76 -8.83 -3.45
CA THR A 252 0.94 -9.60 -2.21
C THR A 252 0.71 -8.70 -0.98
N GLY A 253 0.51 -9.28 0.20
CA GLY A 253 0.40 -8.52 1.44
C GLY A 253 1.75 -8.18 2.07
N MET A 254 1.76 -7.47 3.20
CA MET A 254 3.01 -7.26 3.96
C MET A 254 3.48 -8.54 4.68
N ALA A 255 2.56 -9.47 4.95
CA ALA A 255 2.84 -10.80 5.51
C ALA A 255 2.35 -11.94 4.58
N PRO A 256 3.02 -12.19 3.42
CA PRO A 256 2.53 -13.13 2.40
C PRO A 256 2.29 -14.58 2.85
N ARG A 257 2.89 -15.02 3.97
CA ARG A 257 2.75 -16.38 4.52
C ARG A 257 2.00 -16.43 5.86
N ALA A 258 1.48 -15.30 6.35
CA ALA A 258 0.52 -15.30 7.45
C ALA A 258 -0.85 -15.84 6.99
N HIS A 259 -1.62 -16.33 7.94
CA HIS A 259 -3.01 -16.75 7.74
C HIS A 259 -3.95 -15.55 7.92
N ILE A 260 -5.13 -15.63 7.28
CA ILE A 260 -6.21 -14.66 7.40
C ILE A 260 -7.39 -15.37 8.07
N ALA A 261 -7.94 -14.73 9.10
CA ALA A 261 -9.25 -15.04 9.66
C ALA A 261 -10.13 -13.81 9.47
N LEU A 262 -11.24 -13.95 8.73
CA LEU A 262 -12.15 -12.83 8.46
C LEU A 262 -13.36 -12.89 9.39
N TYR A 263 -13.72 -11.74 9.95
CA TYR A 263 -14.93 -11.52 10.74
C TYR A 263 -15.73 -10.41 10.05
N GLN A 264 -16.78 -10.77 9.32
CA GLN A 264 -17.67 -9.79 8.71
C GLN A 264 -18.53 -9.14 9.78
N VAL A 265 -18.40 -7.82 9.94
CA VAL A 265 -19.14 -6.99 10.92
C VAL A 265 -19.73 -5.74 10.28
N CYS A 266 -19.43 -5.51 8.99
CA CYS A 266 -19.94 -4.42 8.20
C CYS A 266 -20.78 -4.95 7.03
N PHE A 267 -21.75 -4.14 6.60
CA PHE A 267 -22.61 -4.43 5.46
C PHE A 267 -22.62 -3.26 4.48
N GLU A 268 -22.55 -3.59 3.18
CA GLU A 268 -22.60 -2.63 2.07
C GLU A 268 -23.85 -1.75 2.21
N ASP A 269 -23.67 -0.43 2.10
CA ASP A 269 -24.66 0.64 2.29
C ASP A 269 -25.37 0.68 3.67
N LYS A 270 -24.90 -0.09 4.66
CA LYS A 270 -25.54 -0.27 5.98
C LYS A 270 -24.63 0.05 7.18
N GLY A 271 -23.32 0.10 6.98
CA GLY A 271 -22.34 0.41 8.03
C GLY A 271 -21.92 -0.81 8.85
N CYS A 272 -21.37 -0.58 10.05
CA CYS A 272 -20.87 -1.61 10.96
C CYS A 272 -21.49 -1.42 12.34
N ASP A 273 -22.09 -2.47 12.92
CA ASP A 273 -22.86 -2.36 14.17
C ASP A 273 -22.01 -2.70 15.41
N ARG A 274 -22.19 -1.92 16.49
CA ARG A 274 -21.29 -1.94 17.67
C ARG A 274 -21.24 -3.29 18.39
N ASP A 275 -22.36 -3.98 18.47
CA ASP A 275 -22.52 -5.31 19.06
C ASP A 275 -21.98 -6.42 18.14
N ASP A 276 -22.24 -6.36 16.84
CA ASP A 276 -21.64 -7.27 15.85
C ASP A 276 -20.09 -7.13 15.83
N ILE A 277 -19.56 -5.90 15.95
CA ILE A 277 -18.12 -5.63 16.14
C ILE A 277 -17.59 -6.28 17.44
N LEU A 278 -18.27 -6.07 18.57
CA LEU A 278 -17.79 -6.57 19.87
C LEU A 278 -17.81 -8.11 19.94
N ALA A 279 -18.86 -8.74 19.40
CA ALA A 279 -18.94 -10.19 19.28
C ALA A 279 -17.81 -10.77 18.41
N ALA A 280 -17.50 -10.12 17.29
CA ALA A 280 -16.37 -10.51 16.44
C ALA A 280 -15.00 -10.36 17.13
N LEU A 281 -14.82 -9.31 17.95
CA LEU A 281 -13.60 -9.11 18.74
C LEU A 281 -13.45 -10.20 19.81
N ASP A 282 -14.52 -10.55 20.52
CA ASP A 282 -14.52 -11.61 21.54
C ASP A 282 -14.15 -12.98 20.92
N ASP A 283 -14.84 -13.36 19.84
CA ASP A 283 -14.55 -14.58 19.09
C ASP A 283 -13.12 -14.60 18.54
N ALA A 284 -12.63 -13.51 17.92
CA ALA A 284 -11.27 -13.47 17.36
C ALA A 284 -10.20 -13.65 18.45
N VAL A 285 -10.41 -13.09 19.65
CA VAL A 285 -9.54 -13.28 20.81
C VAL A 285 -9.48 -14.75 21.23
N ASP A 286 -10.64 -15.40 21.36
CA ASP A 286 -10.73 -16.78 21.86
C ASP A 286 -10.32 -17.84 20.81
N GLU A 287 -10.51 -17.54 19.52
CA GLU A 287 -10.05 -18.33 18.37
C GLU A 287 -8.52 -18.29 18.17
N GLY A 288 -7.83 -17.32 18.78
CA GLY A 288 -6.37 -17.29 18.92
C GLY A 288 -5.62 -16.53 17.81
N VAL A 289 -6.19 -15.43 17.31
CA VAL A 289 -5.49 -14.52 16.39
C VAL A 289 -4.26 -13.87 17.06
N ASP A 290 -3.25 -13.45 16.29
CA ASP A 290 -2.07 -12.73 16.81
C ASP A 290 -2.14 -11.21 16.60
N VAL A 291 -2.84 -10.80 15.53
CA VAL A 291 -2.95 -9.43 15.07
C VAL A 291 -4.40 -9.18 14.63
N LEU A 292 -5.00 -8.11 15.10
CA LEU A 292 -6.29 -7.59 14.63
C LEU A 292 -6.07 -6.37 13.73
N SER A 293 -6.74 -6.38 12.57
CA SER A 293 -6.74 -5.31 11.58
C SER A 293 -8.14 -4.73 11.47
N LEU A 294 -8.33 -3.51 11.99
CA LEU A 294 -9.63 -2.86 12.12
C LEU A 294 -9.70 -1.65 11.20
N SER A 295 -10.18 -1.86 9.97
CA SER A 295 -10.31 -0.79 8.96
C SER A 295 -11.65 -0.05 9.06
N LEU A 296 -12.14 0.11 10.29
CA LEU A 296 -13.42 0.68 10.67
C LEU A 296 -13.25 1.52 11.97
N GLY A 297 -14.24 2.37 12.26
CA GLY A 297 -14.26 3.23 13.45
C GLY A 297 -15.51 4.11 13.45
N ASP A 298 -15.80 4.72 14.59
CA ASP A 298 -16.85 5.74 14.71
C ASP A 298 -16.32 7.10 14.23
N ASP A 299 -17.11 7.85 13.45
CA ASP A 299 -16.75 9.19 12.97
C ASP A 299 -16.70 10.19 14.15
N GLU A 300 -17.49 9.94 15.20
CA GLU A 300 -17.33 10.59 16.49
C GLU A 300 -16.59 9.67 17.46
N ALA A 301 -15.28 9.92 17.65
CA ALA A 301 -14.43 9.16 18.57
C ALA A 301 -15.09 8.97 19.94
N GLY A 302 -15.62 7.76 20.19
CA GLY A 302 -16.37 7.42 21.38
C GLY A 302 -15.51 7.36 22.64
N ASP A 303 -16.16 7.56 23.79
CA ASP A 303 -15.56 7.30 25.09
C ASP A 303 -15.15 5.82 25.21
N PHE A 304 -13.97 5.54 25.80
CA PHE A 304 -13.38 4.20 25.83
C PHE A 304 -14.21 3.15 26.57
N ALA A 305 -15.12 3.55 27.47
CA ALA A 305 -16.02 2.64 28.18
C ALA A 305 -17.26 2.23 27.34
N TYR A 306 -17.49 2.89 26.21
CA TYR A 306 -18.65 2.71 25.33
C TYR A 306 -18.28 2.38 23.87
N ASP A 307 -17.02 2.59 23.46
CA ASP A 307 -16.48 2.19 22.16
C ASP A 307 -16.13 0.68 22.15
N PRO A 308 -16.80 -0.16 21.33
CA PRO A 308 -16.52 -1.59 21.26
C PRO A 308 -15.08 -1.90 20.81
N ILE A 309 -14.45 -1.02 20.03
CA ILE A 309 -13.08 -1.18 19.55
C ILE A 309 -12.08 -0.92 20.69
N ALA A 310 -12.34 0.09 21.52
CA ALA A 310 -11.59 0.32 22.75
C ALA A 310 -11.74 -0.87 23.71
N LEU A 311 -12.97 -1.33 23.98
CA LEU A 311 -13.27 -2.46 24.88
C LEU A 311 -12.60 -3.76 24.42
N GLY A 312 -12.95 -4.27 23.23
CA GLY A 312 -12.38 -5.52 22.70
C GLY A 312 -10.88 -5.40 22.42
N GLY A 313 -10.40 -4.21 22.05
CA GLY A 313 -8.98 -3.93 21.89
C GLY A 313 -8.17 -4.02 23.19
N TYR A 314 -8.76 -3.66 24.34
CA TYR A 314 -8.11 -3.82 25.64
C TYR A 314 -7.97 -5.31 26.00
N THR A 315 -9.03 -6.10 25.82
CA THR A 315 -9.01 -7.55 26.02
C THR A 315 -8.02 -8.25 25.09
N ALA A 316 -7.95 -7.83 23.83
CA ALA A 316 -6.98 -8.32 22.86
C ALA A 316 -5.53 -8.07 23.32
N ILE A 317 -5.15 -6.85 23.71
CA ILE A 317 -3.77 -6.58 24.15
C ILE A 317 -3.42 -7.29 25.46
N MET A 318 -4.40 -7.54 26.34
CA MET A 318 -4.23 -8.34 27.56
C MET A 318 -3.85 -9.80 27.25
N LYS A 319 -4.40 -10.36 26.17
CA LYS A 319 -4.07 -11.69 25.65
C LYS A 319 -2.81 -11.71 24.77
N GLY A 320 -2.16 -10.55 24.60
CA GLY A 320 -0.92 -10.39 23.83
C GLY A 320 -1.11 -10.22 22.32
N ILE A 321 -2.34 -9.93 21.89
CA ILE A 321 -2.75 -9.71 20.50
C ILE A 321 -2.48 -8.25 20.12
N PHE A 322 -1.87 -8.01 18.96
CA PHE A 322 -1.63 -6.65 18.47
C PHE A 322 -2.89 -6.09 17.79
N VAL A 323 -3.25 -4.82 18.01
CA VAL A 323 -4.41 -4.20 17.35
C VAL A 323 -3.98 -2.97 16.56
N SER A 324 -4.24 -2.98 15.26
CA SER A 324 -4.08 -1.83 14.36
C SER A 324 -5.46 -1.35 13.92
N ALA A 325 -5.70 -0.04 14.02
CA ALA A 325 -6.97 0.58 13.69
C ALA A 325 -6.80 1.82 12.79
N ALA A 326 -7.80 2.08 11.95
CA ALA A 326 -7.83 3.22 11.06
C ALA A 326 -7.98 4.54 11.83
N GLY A 327 -7.24 5.58 11.45
CA GLY A 327 -7.37 6.91 12.05
C GLY A 327 -8.65 7.67 11.70
N GLY A 328 -9.39 7.24 10.67
CA GLY A 328 -10.56 7.94 10.15
C GLY A 328 -10.27 8.70 8.85
N ASN A 329 -11.32 8.97 8.08
CA ASN A 329 -11.24 9.67 6.78
C ASN A 329 -11.94 11.04 6.79
N MET A 330 -12.08 11.66 7.97
CA MET A 330 -12.80 12.93 8.20
C MET A 330 -11.88 14.15 8.33
N GLY A 331 -10.62 14.04 7.91
CA GLY A 331 -9.72 15.19 7.76
C GLY A 331 -10.09 16.09 6.57
N PRO A 332 -9.49 17.29 6.44
CA PRO A 332 -8.24 17.70 7.10
C PRO A 332 -8.41 18.42 8.44
N ASP A 333 -9.64 18.63 8.92
CA ASP A 333 -9.89 19.41 10.13
C ASP A 333 -9.29 18.81 11.42
N PRO A 334 -8.87 19.63 12.40
CA PRO A 334 -8.36 19.17 13.69
C PRO A 334 -9.39 18.36 14.50
N ALA A 335 -8.91 17.45 15.35
CA ALA A 335 -9.75 16.62 16.23
C ALA A 335 -10.83 15.82 15.47
N THR A 336 -10.42 15.18 14.37
CA THR A 336 -11.25 14.29 13.54
C THR A 336 -10.81 12.82 13.63
N VAL A 337 -9.77 12.53 14.42
CA VAL A 337 -9.20 11.19 14.58
C VAL A 337 -10.13 10.27 15.38
N ALA A 338 -10.32 9.05 14.86
CA ALA A 338 -11.05 7.96 15.50
C ALA A 338 -10.08 6.95 16.15
N ASN A 339 -10.64 5.92 16.81
CA ASN A 339 -9.87 4.82 17.40
C ASN A 339 -8.75 5.31 18.35
N GLU A 340 -9.09 6.26 19.23
CA GLU A 340 -8.14 7.06 20.00
C GLU A 340 -7.48 6.32 21.18
N ALA A 341 -7.95 5.12 21.52
CA ALA A 341 -7.50 4.42 22.73
C ALA A 341 -5.97 4.13 22.71
N PRO A 342 -5.24 4.37 23.82
CA PRO A 342 -3.77 4.24 23.84
C PRO A 342 -3.24 2.83 23.57
N TRP A 343 -4.04 1.78 23.77
CA TRP A 343 -3.63 0.40 23.47
C TRP A 343 -3.70 0.05 21.96
N LEU A 344 -4.44 0.80 21.15
CA LEU A 344 -4.57 0.60 19.70
C LEU A 344 -3.46 1.35 18.95
N LEU A 345 -2.87 0.76 17.90
CA LEU A 345 -2.07 1.53 16.93
C LEU A 345 -3.01 2.25 15.95
N THR A 346 -3.12 3.57 16.04
CA THR A 346 -3.99 4.38 15.17
C THR A 346 -3.23 4.91 13.95
N VAL A 347 -3.67 4.57 12.74
CA VAL A 347 -2.89 4.73 11.50
C VAL A 347 -3.47 5.79 10.57
N ALA A 348 -2.65 6.78 10.21
CA ALA A 348 -2.93 7.80 9.19
C ALA A 348 -2.53 7.37 7.77
N ALA A 349 -3.11 8.00 6.76
CA ALA A 349 -2.92 7.66 5.34
C ALA A 349 -2.06 8.68 4.59
N ALA A 350 -1.03 8.20 3.90
CA ALA A 350 -0.23 8.99 2.98
C ALA A 350 0.00 8.30 1.62
N THR A 351 0.49 9.08 0.67
CA THR A 351 0.83 8.64 -0.69
C THR A 351 2.04 7.71 -0.74
N THR A 352 2.08 6.89 -1.78
CA THR A 352 3.27 6.14 -2.19
C THR A 352 4.08 6.97 -3.20
N ASP A 353 5.26 6.48 -3.61
CA ASP A 353 6.00 7.06 -4.73
C ASP A 353 5.44 6.65 -6.12
N ARG A 354 4.25 6.05 -6.19
CA ARG A 354 3.51 5.72 -7.43
C ARG A 354 2.46 6.77 -7.78
N ARG A 355 2.34 7.10 -9.06
CA ARG A 355 1.29 7.92 -9.67
C ARG A 355 0.75 7.27 -10.96
N PHE A 356 -0.51 7.54 -11.30
CA PHE A 356 -1.18 7.05 -12.52
C PHE A 356 -1.34 8.18 -13.53
N VAL A 357 -0.21 8.66 -14.07
CA VAL A 357 -0.13 9.99 -14.69
C VAL A 357 -0.88 10.05 -16.04
N ALA A 358 -1.79 11.02 -16.12
CA ALA A 358 -2.54 11.39 -17.30
C ALA A 358 -2.53 12.92 -17.40
N SER A 359 -1.76 13.47 -18.33
CA SER A 359 -1.49 14.90 -18.42
C SER A 359 -2.42 15.61 -19.39
N VAL A 360 -2.67 16.89 -19.16
CA VAL A 360 -3.36 17.79 -20.10
C VAL A 360 -2.30 18.68 -20.76
N ARG A 361 -2.13 18.57 -22.07
CA ARG A 361 -1.30 19.52 -22.85
C ARG A 361 -2.21 20.56 -23.48
N LEU A 362 -1.96 21.82 -23.16
CA LEU A 362 -2.73 22.97 -23.61
C LEU A 362 -2.21 23.44 -24.98
N GLY A 363 -3.05 24.14 -25.76
CA GLY A 363 -2.69 24.63 -27.10
C GLY A 363 -1.54 25.64 -27.15
N ASN A 364 -1.14 26.21 -25.99
CA ASN A 364 0.08 27.02 -25.86
C ASN A 364 1.35 26.18 -25.58
N GLY A 365 1.26 24.84 -25.61
CA GLY A 365 2.35 23.91 -25.36
C GLY A 365 2.62 23.58 -23.90
N VAL A 366 1.91 24.21 -22.94
CA VAL A 366 2.08 23.91 -21.51
C VAL A 366 1.45 22.55 -21.20
N GLU A 367 2.23 21.65 -20.62
CA GLU A 367 1.79 20.33 -20.17
C GLU A 367 1.63 20.31 -18.64
N LEU A 368 0.50 19.81 -18.17
CA LEU A 368 0.10 19.78 -16.77
C LEU A 368 -0.27 18.36 -16.35
N ASP A 369 0.44 17.80 -15.38
CA ASP A 369 0.21 16.42 -14.92
C ASP A 369 -1.05 16.30 -14.05
N GLY A 370 -2.01 15.50 -14.50
CA GLY A 370 -3.07 14.91 -13.69
C GLY A 370 -2.89 13.40 -13.53
N GLU A 371 -3.92 12.71 -13.06
CA GLU A 371 -3.96 11.25 -12.93
C GLU A 371 -5.29 10.66 -13.40
N SER A 372 -5.25 9.42 -13.90
CA SER A 372 -6.42 8.64 -14.33
C SER A 372 -6.10 7.15 -14.35
N LEU A 373 -7.08 6.31 -13.98
CA LEU A 373 -6.94 4.85 -14.09
C LEU A 373 -7.31 4.35 -15.48
N PHE A 374 -8.25 5.01 -16.18
CA PHE A 374 -8.59 4.66 -17.56
C PHE A 374 -7.67 5.40 -18.54
N GLN A 375 -6.72 4.64 -19.09
CA GLN A 375 -5.73 5.12 -20.06
C GLN A 375 -5.77 4.19 -21.29
N PRO A 376 -6.61 4.48 -22.30
CA PRO A 376 -6.83 3.57 -23.42
C PRO A 376 -5.57 3.32 -24.26
N GLU A 377 -5.32 2.04 -24.57
CA GLU A 377 -4.23 1.63 -25.47
C GLU A 377 -4.50 2.14 -26.90
N GLY A 378 -3.45 2.61 -27.58
CA GLY A 378 -3.57 3.20 -28.92
C GLY A 378 -4.31 4.55 -28.97
N PHE A 379 -4.56 5.19 -27.82
CA PHE A 379 -5.18 6.52 -27.79
C PHE A 379 -4.34 7.55 -28.58
N LEU A 380 -4.93 8.08 -29.64
CA LEU A 380 -4.33 9.17 -30.41
C LEU A 380 -4.55 10.49 -29.67
N SER A 381 -3.49 10.99 -29.03
CA SER A 381 -3.44 12.35 -28.53
C SER A 381 -3.53 13.32 -29.71
N VAL A 382 -4.62 14.08 -29.76
CA VAL A 382 -4.96 15.02 -30.83
C VAL A 382 -5.57 16.26 -30.18
N PRO A 383 -5.14 17.49 -30.56
CA PRO A 383 -5.76 18.72 -30.07
C PRO A 383 -7.26 18.77 -30.36
N ARG A 384 -8.06 18.99 -29.31
CA ARG A 384 -9.50 19.22 -29.37
C ARG A 384 -9.82 20.59 -28.78
N PRO A 385 -10.97 21.21 -29.15
CA PRO A 385 -11.45 22.38 -28.42
C PRO A 385 -11.67 22.03 -26.95
N LEU A 386 -11.19 22.90 -26.07
CA LEU A 386 -11.30 22.75 -24.62
C LEU A 386 -12.44 23.66 -24.15
N VAL A 387 -13.51 23.08 -23.62
CA VAL A 387 -14.70 23.83 -23.18
C VAL A 387 -14.95 23.63 -21.70
N ARG A 388 -15.60 24.59 -21.05
CA ARG A 388 -16.16 24.41 -19.71
C ARG A 388 -17.65 24.10 -19.85
N ASP A 389 -18.19 23.33 -18.91
CA ASP A 389 -19.63 23.31 -18.70
C ASP A 389 -20.15 24.74 -18.41
N LEU A 390 -21.28 25.07 -19.05
CA LEU A 390 -21.91 26.40 -19.06
C LEU A 390 -22.97 26.58 -17.96
N SER A 391 -23.25 25.53 -17.18
CA SER A 391 -24.17 25.54 -16.04
C SER A 391 -23.44 25.99 -14.75
N ASP A 392 -23.33 25.13 -13.74
CA ASP A 392 -22.54 25.39 -12.54
C ASP A 392 -21.03 25.10 -12.74
N GLY A 393 -20.69 24.37 -13.81
CA GLY A 393 -19.33 23.98 -14.16
C GLY A 393 -18.93 22.60 -13.61
N THR A 394 -19.83 21.89 -12.92
CA THR A 394 -19.61 20.54 -12.37
C THR A 394 -19.86 19.43 -13.38
N CYS A 395 -20.43 19.74 -14.55
CA CYS A 395 -20.88 18.75 -15.53
C CYS A 395 -21.90 17.77 -14.94
N SER A 396 -22.88 18.28 -14.18
CA SER A 396 -23.97 17.48 -13.58
C SER A 396 -25.40 17.83 -14.03
N ASP A 397 -25.58 18.71 -15.02
CA ASP A 397 -26.87 18.95 -15.70
C ASP A 397 -26.89 18.40 -17.14
N GLU A 398 -27.53 17.24 -17.32
CA GLU A 398 -27.71 16.57 -18.63
C GLU A 398 -28.38 17.46 -19.69
N LYS A 399 -29.17 18.46 -19.28
CA LYS A 399 -29.82 19.41 -20.23
C LYS A 399 -28.80 20.29 -20.95
N VAL A 400 -27.61 20.46 -20.38
CA VAL A 400 -26.52 21.27 -20.93
C VAL A 400 -25.47 20.38 -21.61
N LEU A 401 -25.29 19.14 -21.16
CA LEU A 401 -24.33 18.16 -21.73
C LEU A 401 -24.79 17.53 -23.07
N THR A 402 -25.34 18.34 -23.97
CA THR A 402 -25.84 17.88 -25.28
C THR A 402 -24.73 17.80 -26.34
N PRO A 403 -24.93 17.03 -27.44
CA PRO A 403 -23.96 16.93 -28.54
C PRO A 403 -23.52 18.26 -29.16
N GLU A 404 -24.35 19.29 -29.13
CA GLU A 404 -23.99 20.64 -29.58
C GLU A 404 -22.92 21.28 -28.68
N HIS A 405 -23.10 21.16 -27.36
CA HIS A 405 -22.21 21.78 -26.37
C HIS A 405 -20.92 20.98 -26.16
N VAL A 406 -20.97 19.64 -26.08
CA VAL A 406 -19.81 18.81 -25.70
C VAL A 406 -19.27 17.89 -26.80
N GLY A 407 -20.01 17.69 -27.90
CA GLY A 407 -19.64 16.75 -28.97
C GLY A 407 -18.23 16.98 -29.55
N GLY A 408 -17.38 15.96 -29.48
CA GLY A 408 -16.01 15.98 -30.01
C GLY A 408 -15.00 16.86 -29.27
N LYS A 409 -15.39 17.46 -28.14
CA LYS A 409 -14.59 18.41 -27.34
C LYS A 409 -13.98 17.73 -26.10
N ILE A 410 -13.02 18.37 -25.46
CA ILE A 410 -12.59 18.03 -24.09
C ILE A 410 -13.30 18.98 -23.13
N VAL A 411 -14.02 18.44 -22.15
CA VAL A 411 -14.79 19.24 -21.19
C VAL A 411 -14.05 19.35 -19.86
N VAL A 412 -13.92 20.58 -19.35
CA VAL A 412 -13.34 20.91 -18.05
C VAL A 412 -14.46 21.05 -17.03
N CYS A 413 -14.44 20.18 -16.02
CA CYS A 413 -15.46 20.06 -14.98
C CYS A 413 -14.84 20.28 -13.58
N ASP A 414 -15.59 20.92 -12.68
CA ASP A 414 -15.31 20.96 -11.25
C ASP A 414 -15.81 19.67 -10.59
N ALA A 415 -15.02 19.06 -9.69
CA ALA A 415 -15.48 17.93 -8.89
C ALA A 415 -16.55 18.40 -7.88
N GLY A 416 -17.68 17.70 -7.82
CA GLY A 416 -18.84 18.05 -7.02
C GLY A 416 -20.12 17.98 -7.84
N GLY A 417 -21.13 18.75 -7.47
CA GLY A 417 -22.44 18.74 -8.13
C GLY A 417 -23.30 17.53 -7.71
N ASN A 418 -24.33 17.24 -8.50
CA ASN A 418 -25.28 16.15 -8.20
C ASN A 418 -24.82 14.77 -8.69
N PHE A 419 -23.71 14.70 -9.43
CA PHE A 419 -23.18 13.46 -10.00
C PHE A 419 -21.88 13.06 -9.31
N THR A 420 -21.70 11.76 -9.08
CA THR A 420 -20.37 11.21 -8.79
C THR A 420 -19.45 11.47 -9.98
N SER A 421 -18.13 11.49 -9.74
CA SER A 421 -17.15 11.68 -10.81
C SER A 421 -17.22 10.59 -11.90
N LEU A 422 -17.79 9.42 -11.58
CA LEU A 422 -18.05 8.38 -12.58
C LEU A 422 -19.26 8.75 -13.46
N GLU A 423 -20.40 9.12 -12.87
CA GLU A 423 -21.62 9.51 -13.60
C GLU A 423 -21.40 10.73 -14.51
N MET A 424 -20.64 11.73 -14.03
CA MET A 424 -20.15 12.85 -14.84
C MET A 424 -19.50 12.39 -16.15
N GLY A 425 -18.66 11.35 -16.07
CA GLY A 425 -18.04 10.74 -17.24
C GLY A 425 -19.01 9.93 -18.12
N ALA A 426 -20.04 9.32 -17.55
CA ALA A 426 -21.07 8.62 -18.32
C ALA A 426 -21.92 9.61 -19.15
N ALA A 427 -22.43 10.67 -18.51
CA ALA A 427 -23.22 11.72 -19.16
C ALA A 427 -22.44 12.43 -20.27
N LEU A 428 -21.17 12.79 -20.03
CA LEU A 428 -20.30 13.40 -21.05
C LEU A 428 -20.03 12.48 -22.25
N ARG A 429 -19.89 11.17 -22.02
CA ARG A 429 -19.77 10.19 -23.11
C ARG A 429 -21.04 10.12 -23.95
N GLU A 430 -22.21 10.19 -23.32
CA GLU A 430 -23.51 10.17 -24.00
C GLU A 430 -23.78 11.45 -24.80
N GLY A 431 -23.34 12.60 -24.28
CA GLY A 431 -23.22 13.86 -25.03
C GLY A 431 -22.17 13.84 -26.16
N GLY A 432 -21.39 12.76 -26.31
CA GLY A 432 -20.40 12.60 -27.37
C GLY A 432 -19.08 13.34 -27.15
N ALA A 433 -18.72 13.69 -25.90
CA ALA A 433 -17.44 14.30 -25.57
C ALA A 433 -16.25 13.38 -25.93
N ALA A 434 -15.15 13.99 -26.40
CA ALA A 434 -13.93 13.28 -26.76
C ALA A 434 -13.01 13.02 -25.55
N GLY A 435 -13.16 13.80 -24.49
CA GLY A 435 -12.43 13.60 -23.24
C GLY A 435 -12.92 14.53 -22.12
N MET A 436 -12.38 14.34 -20.93
CA MET A 436 -12.73 15.11 -19.74
C MET A 436 -11.49 15.52 -18.93
N VAL A 437 -11.53 16.71 -18.35
CA VAL A 437 -10.60 17.15 -17.30
C VAL A 437 -11.42 17.45 -16.05
N VAL A 438 -11.19 16.71 -14.97
CA VAL A 438 -11.87 16.94 -13.68
C VAL A 438 -10.92 17.66 -12.74
N ILE A 439 -11.30 18.85 -12.29
CA ILE A 439 -10.55 19.63 -11.32
C ILE A 439 -11.02 19.22 -9.92
N THR A 440 -10.12 18.70 -9.08
CA THR A 440 -10.47 18.33 -7.70
C THR A 440 -10.85 19.57 -6.88
N ILE A 441 -11.64 19.38 -5.83
CA ILE A 441 -11.86 20.43 -4.82
C ILE A 441 -10.53 20.85 -4.17
N GLU A 442 -10.48 22.08 -3.67
CA GLU A 442 -9.27 22.71 -3.11
C GLU A 442 -8.72 21.96 -1.90
N GLU A 443 -9.62 21.44 -1.04
CA GLU A 443 -9.30 20.68 0.17
C GLU A 443 -8.45 19.42 -0.07
N PHE A 444 -8.50 18.78 -1.26
CA PHE A 444 -7.60 17.66 -1.56
C PHE A 444 -6.16 18.08 -1.86
N GLY A 445 -5.92 19.37 -2.12
CA GLY A 445 -4.61 19.95 -2.38
C GLY A 445 -3.84 19.24 -3.50
N SER A 446 -2.71 18.61 -3.12
CA SER A 446 -1.79 17.91 -4.00
C SER A 446 -2.10 16.41 -4.22
N VAL A 447 -3.10 15.86 -3.52
CA VAL A 447 -3.39 14.42 -3.52
C VAL A 447 -4.58 14.10 -4.40
N ILE A 448 -4.39 13.28 -5.44
CA ILE A 448 -5.44 12.87 -6.38
C ILE A 448 -5.81 11.40 -6.14
N GLN A 449 -7.11 11.11 -6.13
CA GLN A 449 -7.68 9.76 -6.13
C GLN A 449 -8.25 9.43 -7.53
N PRO A 450 -7.44 8.89 -8.47
CA PRO A 450 -7.86 8.70 -9.85
C PRO A 450 -8.94 7.62 -9.99
N LYS A 451 -9.80 7.77 -11.00
CA LYS A 451 -10.93 6.87 -11.31
C LYS A 451 -10.85 6.31 -12.73
N ALA A 452 -11.59 5.22 -12.97
CA ALA A 452 -11.78 4.62 -14.29
C ALA A 452 -13.07 5.15 -14.93
N HIS A 453 -13.01 6.39 -15.43
CA HIS A 453 -14.16 7.07 -16.07
C HIS A 453 -14.61 6.37 -17.37
N ALA A 454 -15.85 6.63 -17.78
CA ALA A 454 -16.46 6.06 -18.98
C ALA A 454 -15.87 6.56 -20.32
N LEU A 455 -15.11 7.66 -20.28
CA LEU A 455 -14.39 8.24 -21.42
C LEU A 455 -12.94 8.60 -21.01
N PRO A 456 -12.03 8.86 -21.97
CA PRO A 456 -10.67 9.32 -21.68
C PRO A 456 -10.68 10.57 -20.80
N ALA A 457 -10.00 10.51 -19.65
CA ALA A 457 -10.05 11.58 -18.67
C ALA A 457 -8.70 11.85 -17.98
N SER A 458 -8.55 13.06 -17.44
CA SER A 458 -7.46 13.44 -16.53
C SER A 458 -8.05 14.16 -15.32
N GLN A 459 -7.80 13.66 -14.11
CA GLN A 459 -8.12 14.37 -12.88
C GLN A 459 -6.91 15.21 -12.47
N VAL A 460 -7.10 16.51 -12.22
CA VAL A 460 -6.02 17.46 -11.90
C VAL A 460 -6.28 18.13 -10.54
N THR A 461 -5.22 18.51 -9.84
CA THR A 461 -5.33 19.29 -8.59
C THR A 461 -6.05 20.61 -8.84
N TYR A 462 -6.73 21.15 -7.82
CA TYR A 462 -7.38 22.47 -7.90
C TYR A 462 -6.44 23.57 -8.45
N SER A 463 -5.23 23.66 -7.91
CA SER A 463 -4.19 24.61 -8.34
C SER A 463 -3.72 24.44 -9.79
N THR A 464 -3.80 23.21 -10.32
CA THR A 464 -3.56 22.93 -11.74
C THR A 464 -4.77 23.30 -12.58
N GLY A 465 -5.99 23.03 -12.10
CA GLY A 465 -7.23 23.48 -12.70
C GLY A 465 -7.31 25.00 -12.89
N GLN A 466 -6.82 25.78 -11.92
CA GLN A 466 -6.73 27.25 -12.04
C GLN A 466 -5.81 27.69 -13.20
N LYS A 467 -4.70 26.97 -13.44
CA LYS A 467 -3.83 27.24 -14.61
C LYS A 467 -4.52 26.93 -15.93
N ILE A 468 -5.32 25.86 -15.97
CA ILE A 468 -6.14 25.50 -17.14
C ILE A 468 -7.19 26.60 -17.41
N ARG A 469 -7.91 27.07 -16.38
CA ARG A 469 -8.88 28.19 -16.50
C ARG A 469 -8.22 29.49 -16.97
N ALA A 470 -7.06 29.84 -16.41
CA ALA A 470 -6.31 31.01 -16.81
C ALA A 470 -5.90 30.95 -18.29
N TYR A 471 -5.49 29.77 -18.79
CA TYR A 471 -5.24 29.56 -20.22
C TYR A 471 -6.53 29.67 -21.05
N MET A 472 -7.63 29.04 -20.63
CA MET A 472 -8.89 29.11 -21.36
C MET A 472 -9.41 30.54 -21.53
N ASN A 473 -9.20 31.40 -20.53
CA ASN A 473 -9.56 32.81 -20.57
C ASN A 473 -8.56 33.69 -21.36
N SER A 474 -7.43 33.14 -21.81
CA SER A 474 -6.37 33.88 -22.52
C SER A 474 -6.47 33.81 -24.05
N THR A 475 -7.44 33.07 -24.59
CA THR A 475 -7.64 32.87 -26.03
C THR A 475 -9.09 32.56 -26.36
N ASP A 476 -9.59 33.06 -27.50
CA ASP A 476 -10.96 32.76 -27.97
C ASP A 476 -11.13 31.33 -28.51
N ILE A 477 -10.03 30.62 -28.77
CA ILE A 477 -10.03 29.24 -29.32
C ILE A 477 -9.15 28.34 -28.43
N PRO A 478 -9.55 28.10 -27.17
CA PRO A 478 -8.80 27.24 -26.27
C PRO A 478 -8.82 25.80 -26.78
N THR A 479 -7.65 25.17 -26.81
CA THR A 479 -7.49 23.78 -27.22
C THR A 479 -6.63 23.02 -26.22
N GLY A 480 -6.79 21.70 -26.20
CA GLY A 480 -5.93 20.83 -25.43
C GLY A 480 -6.04 19.38 -25.88
N GLU A 481 -5.20 18.53 -25.32
CA GLU A 481 -5.18 17.10 -25.56
C GLU A 481 -4.77 16.33 -24.30
N LEU A 482 -5.22 15.08 -24.19
CA LEU A 482 -4.86 14.19 -23.09
C LEU A 482 -3.64 13.36 -23.47
N ILE A 483 -2.69 13.22 -22.55
CA ILE A 483 -1.46 12.45 -22.72
C ILE A 483 -1.38 11.40 -21.61
N PHE A 484 -1.53 10.13 -21.99
CA PHE A 484 -1.48 9.00 -21.07
C PHE A 484 -0.04 8.50 -20.92
N LYS A 485 0.51 8.59 -19.71
CA LYS A 485 1.88 8.17 -19.37
C LYS A 485 1.92 6.86 -18.58
N GLY A 486 0.75 6.28 -18.30
CA GLY A 486 0.60 5.07 -17.51
C GLY A 486 1.03 5.27 -16.06
N THR A 487 1.69 4.25 -15.50
CA THR A 487 2.14 4.25 -14.12
C THR A 487 3.58 4.75 -14.00
N VAL A 488 3.77 5.83 -13.23
CA VAL A 488 5.08 6.41 -12.92
C VAL A 488 5.44 6.07 -11.48
N LEU A 489 6.67 5.63 -11.25
CA LEU A 489 7.23 5.31 -9.93
C LEU A 489 8.37 6.27 -9.58
N GLY A 490 8.69 6.37 -8.29
CA GLY A 490 9.80 7.20 -7.81
C GLY A 490 9.46 8.68 -7.62
N ASN A 491 8.19 9.05 -7.42
CA ASN A 491 7.82 10.40 -6.98
C ASN A 491 8.57 10.76 -5.69
N ARG A 492 9.53 11.67 -5.79
CA ARG A 492 10.44 12.03 -4.68
C ARG A 492 9.75 12.86 -3.60
N ASP A 493 8.63 13.48 -3.93
CA ASP A 493 7.86 14.34 -3.02
C ASP A 493 6.97 13.52 -2.07
N SER A 494 6.93 12.20 -2.26
CA SER A 494 6.22 11.25 -1.39
C SER A 494 7.06 10.82 -0.16
N PRO A 495 6.41 10.37 0.92
CA PRO A 495 4.95 10.38 1.14
C PRO A 495 4.42 11.80 1.39
N VAL A 496 3.14 12.01 1.06
CA VAL A 496 2.34 13.21 1.39
C VAL A 496 1.11 12.73 2.13
N VAL A 497 0.81 13.31 3.30
CA VAL A 497 -0.36 12.90 4.11
C VAL A 497 -1.64 13.40 3.44
N ALA A 498 -2.58 12.49 3.19
CA ALA A 498 -3.78 12.78 2.43
C ALA A 498 -4.74 13.70 3.19
N ALA A 499 -5.45 14.59 2.50
CA ALA A 499 -6.39 15.55 3.10
C ALA A 499 -7.40 14.87 4.03
N PHE A 500 -8.11 13.89 3.48
CA PHE A 500 -9.10 13.06 4.18
C PHE A 500 -8.57 12.36 5.42
N SER A 501 -7.25 12.09 5.54
CA SER A 501 -6.74 11.38 6.72
C SER A 501 -7.04 12.21 7.96
N SER A 502 -7.82 11.67 8.89
CA SER A 502 -8.20 12.39 10.10
C SER A 502 -7.01 12.86 10.94
N ARG A 503 -7.24 13.92 11.74
CA ARG A 503 -6.21 14.61 12.54
C ARG A 503 -6.46 14.50 14.03
N GLY A 504 -5.38 14.47 14.79
CA GLY A 504 -5.42 14.81 16.20
C GLY A 504 -5.79 16.28 16.45
N PRO A 505 -5.86 16.70 17.72
CA PRO A 505 -5.62 15.90 18.92
C PRO A 505 -6.75 14.90 19.20
N SER A 506 -6.51 13.93 20.08
CA SER A 506 -7.58 13.06 20.57
C SER A 506 -8.57 13.85 21.43
N LYS A 507 -9.87 13.62 21.23
CA LYS A 507 -10.97 14.17 22.03
C LYS A 507 -10.99 13.57 23.44
N GLN A 508 -10.80 12.26 23.54
CA GLN A 508 -10.93 11.51 24.79
C GLN A 508 -9.68 11.59 25.68
N ASN A 509 -8.49 11.78 25.11
CA ASN A 509 -7.27 11.93 25.88
C ASN A 509 -6.28 12.87 25.20
N GLN A 510 -5.99 14.00 25.85
CA GLN A 510 -5.18 15.05 25.26
C GLN A 510 -3.67 14.84 25.52
N GLY A 511 -3.30 13.99 26.48
CA GLY A 511 -1.90 13.70 26.84
C GLY A 511 -1.17 12.68 25.95
N ILE A 512 -1.85 12.01 25.02
CA ILE A 512 -1.23 11.09 24.06
C ILE A 512 -1.37 11.64 22.64
N LEU A 513 -0.33 11.47 21.83
CA LEU A 513 -0.33 11.90 20.44
C LEU A 513 -1.16 10.91 19.60
N LYS A 514 -2.12 11.43 18.82
CA LYS A 514 -2.85 10.70 17.78
C LYS A 514 -2.86 11.55 16.49
N PRO A 515 -2.81 10.93 15.29
CA PRO A 515 -2.58 9.51 15.02
C PRO A 515 -1.19 9.06 15.52
N ASP A 516 -0.97 7.76 15.70
CA ASP A 516 0.31 7.23 16.20
C ASP A 516 1.40 7.28 15.13
N ILE A 517 1.04 6.91 13.89
CA ILE A 517 1.94 6.76 12.76
C ILE A 517 1.20 6.89 11.43
N THR A 518 1.92 7.17 10.36
CA THR A 518 1.41 7.20 8.99
C THR A 518 1.90 6.00 8.17
N GLY A 519 1.03 5.44 7.32
CA GLY A 519 1.35 4.36 6.39
C GLY A 519 0.87 4.60 4.96
N PRO A 520 1.18 3.69 4.01
CA PRO A 520 0.68 3.77 2.64
C PRO A 520 -0.84 3.58 2.61
N GLY A 521 -1.58 4.67 2.37
CA GLY A 521 -3.05 4.67 2.40
C GLY A 521 -3.70 5.36 1.20
N VAL A 522 -2.92 5.84 0.22
CA VAL A 522 -3.46 6.44 -1.00
C VAL A 522 -3.03 5.65 -2.22
N ASN A 523 -4.00 5.42 -3.11
CA ASN A 523 -3.85 4.79 -4.41
C ASN A 523 -3.22 3.38 -4.33
N ILE A 524 -3.74 2.56 -3.42
CA ILE A 524 -3.27 1.20 -3.13
C ILE A 524 -3.98 0.20 -4.04
N ILE A 525 -3.21 -0.53 -4.85
CA ILE A 525 -3.68 -1.69 -5.62
C ILE A 525 -3.71 -2.91 -4.71
N ALA A 526 -4.89 -3.48 -4.49
CA ALA A 526 -5.07 -4.78 -3.86
C ALA A 526 -6.29 -5.51 -4.45
N GLY A 527 -6.57 -6.72 -3.96
CA GLY A 527 -7.61 -7.58 -4.50
C GLY A 527 -9.02 -7.06 -4.18
N VAL A 528 -9.96 -7.25 -5.09
CA VAL A 528 -11.39 -6.92 -4.94
C VAL A 528 -12.25 -8.01 -5.60
N PRO A 529 -13.54 -8.15 -5.25
CA PRO A 529 -14.44 -9.04 -5.98
C PRO A 529 -14.66 -8.56 -7.43
N LYS A 530 -14.71 -7.24 -7.63
CA LYS A 530 -14.89 -6.54 -8.90
C LYS A 530 -14.39 -5.08 -8.75
N PRO A 531 -13.65 -4.50 -9.71
CA PRO A 531 -13.26 -3.09 -9.67
C PRO A 531 -14.44 -2.14 -9.92
N ALA A 532 -14.32 -0.92 -9.39
CA ALA A 532 -15.22 0.18 -9.67
C ALA A 532 -14.93 0.86 -11.02
N GLY A 533 -15.95 1.50 -11.60
CA GLY A 533 -15.85 2.21 -12.89
C GLY A 533 -16.70 1.60 -14.00
N PHE A 534 -16.70 2.28 -15.15
CA PHE A 534 -17.56 1.94 -16.30
C PHE A 534 -16.86 1.15 -17.40
N MET A 535 -15.53 1.10 -17.39
CA MET A 535 -14.74 0.48 -18.46
C MET A 535 -14.39 -0.96 -18.12
N THR A 536 -14.51 -1.85 -19.11
CA THR A 536 -14.16 -3.27 -18.96
C THR A 536 -12.65 -3.42 -18.69
N PRO A 537 -12.24 -4.13 -17.63
CA PRO A 537 -10.82 -4.42 -17.38
C PRO A 537 -10.19 -5.21 -18.54
N PRO A 538 -8.91 -4.96 -18.87
CA PRO A 538 -8.28 -5.49 -20.09
C PRO A 538 -8.09 -7.02 -20.10
N ASN A 539 -8.26 -7.70 -18.97
CA ASN A 539 -8.21 -9.15 -18.85
C ASN A 539 -8.88 -9.65 -17.56
N PRO A 540 -9.20 -10.96 -17.44
CA PRO A 540 -9.88 -11.52 -16.27
C PRO A 540 -9.11 -11.41 -14.94
N LEU A 541 -7.79 -11.16 -14.96
CA LEU A 541 -7.02 -10.92 -13.75
C LEU A 541 -7.13 -9.47 -13.29
N ALA A 542 -7.07 -8.51 -14.22
CA ALA A 542 -7.32 -7.09 -13.94
C ALA A 542 -8.71 -6.84 -13.35
N ALA A 543 -9.70 -7.66 -13.73
CA ALA A 543 -11.05 -7.64 -13.16
C ALA A 543 -11.15 -8.09 -11.69
N LYS A 544 -10.02 -8.38 -11.03
CA LYS A 544 -9.94 -8.75 -9.61
C LYS A 544 -9.11 -7.77 -8.77
N PHE A 545 -8.61 -6.67 -9.35
CA PHE A 545 -7.80 -5.69 -8.62
C PHE A 545 -8.34 -4.28 -8.84
N ASP A 546 -8.27 -3.45 -7.79
CA ASP A 546 -8.64 -2.03 -7.87
C ASP A 546 -7.77 -1.15 -6.97
N VAL A 547 -7.84 0.16 -7.22
CA VAL A 547 -7.13 1.22 -6.50
C VAL A 547 -8.07 1.86 -5.48
N LEU A 548 -7.85 1.59 -4.20
CA LEU A 548 -8.56 2.24 -3.10
C LEU A 548 -7.63 3.17 -2.30
N SER A 549 -8.25 4.12 -1.59
CA SER A 549 -7.60 5.11 -0.73
C SER A 549 -8.38 5.28 0.56
N GLY A 550 -7.69 5.37 1.68
CA GLY A 550 -8.25 5.53 3.02
C GLY A 550 -7.24 5.18 4.11
N THR A 551 -7.48 5.61 5.35
CA THR A 551 -6.79 5.03 6.53
C THR A 551 -7.07 3.53 6.65
N SER A 552 -8.20 3.08 6.10
CA SER A 552 -8.55 1.68 5.89
C SER A 552 -7.57 0.88 5.04
N MET A 553 -6.80 1.52 4.15
CA MET A 553 -5.73 0.86 3.37
C MET A 553 -4.37 0.96 4.08
N ALA A 554 -4.14 2.00 4.89
CA ALA A 554 -2.93 2.12 5.69
C ALA A 554 -2.88 1.12 6.85
N THR A 555 -4.03 0.89 7.52
CA THR A 555 -4.18 -0.08 8.63
C THR A 555 -3.66 -1.48 8.30
N PRO A 556 -4.13 -2.17 7.23
CA PRO A 556 -3.67 -3.52 6.89
C PRO A 556 -2.18 -3.58 6.50
N HIS A 557 -1.58 -2.49 5.98
CA HIS A 557 -0.12 -2.43 5.84
C HIS A 557 0.54 -2.58 7.22
N LEU A 558 0.09 -1.79 8.20
CA LEU A 558 0.63 -1.82 9.56
C LEU A 558 0.32 -3.13 10.30
N SER A 559 -0.86 -3.73 10.10
CA SER A 559 -1.21 -5.06 10.61
C SER A 559 -0.28 -6.15 10.08
N GLY A 560 -0.03 -6.18 8.77
CA GLY A 560 0.90 -7.14 8.17
C GLY A 560 2.36 -6.89 8.57
N ILE A 561 2.76 -5.64 8.79
CA ILE A 561 4.07 -5.28 9.37
C ILE A 561 4.17 -5.78 10.82
N ALA A 562 3.14 -5.58 11.64
CA ALA A 562 3.08 -6.09 13.00
C ALA A 562 3.15 -7.63 13.04
N ALA A 563 2.50 -8.33 12.10
CA ALA A 563 2.57 -9.78 11.96
C ALA A 563 4.00 -10.28 11.68
N VAL A 564 4.73 -9.68 10.73
CA VAL A 564 6.12 -10.06 10.47
C VAL A 564 7.07 -9.69 11.63
N LEU A 565 6.80 -8.60 12.36
CA LEU A 565 7.53 -8.24 13.58
C LEU A 565 7.25 -9.23 14.73
N LYS A 566 5.99 -9.63 14.95
CA LYS A 566 5.60 -10.65 15.93
C LYS A 566 6.24 -12.00 15.63
N LYS A 567 6.32 -12.41 14.36
CA LYS A 567 7.04 -13.63 13.96
C LYS A 567 8.55 -13.55 14.18
N ALA A 568 9.15 -12.38 13.93
CA ALA A 568 10.58 -12.16 14.20
C ALA A 568 10.91 -12.05 15.69
N HIS A 569 9.96 -11.57 16.51
CA HIS A 569 10.09 -11.38 17.96
C HIS A 569 8.87 -11.94 18.72
N PRO A 570 8.71 -13.28 18.84
CA PRO A 570 7.49 -13.89 19.39
C PRO A 570 7.13 -13.43 20.81
N THR A 571 8.15 -13.12 21.63
CA THR A 571 8.00 -12.70 23.03
C THR A 571 7.72 -11.20 23.20
N TRP A 572 7.66 -10.41 22.11
CA TRP A 572 7.27 -9.00 22.24
C TRP A 572 5.78 -8.88 22.55
N THR A 573 5.47 -7.96 23.47
CA THR A 573 4.11 -7.49 23.76
C THR A 573 3.57 -6.67 22.59
N PRO A 574 2.24 -6.45 22.51
CA PRO A 574 1.65 -5.48 21.59
C PRO A 574 2.30 -4.10 21.69
N ALA A 575 2.53 -3.61 22.92
CA ALA A 575 3.17 -2.33 23.18
C ALA A 575 4.63 -2.27 22.70
N ALA A 576 5.41 -3.34 22.82
CA ALA A 576 6.78 -3.39 22.31
C ALA A 576 6.82 -3.34 20.77
N ILE A 577 5.90 -4.03 20.07
CA ILE A 577 5.76 -3.93 18.61
C ILE A 577 5.33 -2.52 18.21
N LYS A 578 4.33 -1.96 18.89
CA LYS A 578 3.83 -0.59 18.66
C LYS A 578 4.95 0.43 18.85
N SER A 579 5.72 0.31 19.94
CA SER A 579 6.88 1.15 20.18
C SER A 579 7.94 0.99 19.11
N ALA A 580 8.26 -0.22 18.65
CA ALA A 580 9.26 -0.43 17.61
C ALA A 580 8.86 0.24 16.28
N ILE A 581 7.57 0.16 15.93
CA ILE A 581 6.97 0.81 14.76
C ILE A 581 7.05 2.34 14.89
N ILE A 582 6.60 2.90 16.02
CA ILE A 582 6.55 4.36 16.25
C ILE A 582 7.95 4.98 16.36
N THR A 583 8.85 4.39 17.15
CA THR A 583 10.16 5.02 17.47
C THR A 583 11.18 4.94 16.33
N THR A 584 10.88 4.19 15.27
CA THR A 584 11.74 4.05 14.09
C THR A 584 11.18 4.66 12.81
N ALA A 585 9.96 5.20 12.87
CA ALA A 585 9.31 5.92 11.78
C ALA A 585 10.14 7.10 11.28
N ASP A 586 10.08 7.37 9.97
CA ASP A 586 10.80 8.49 9.36
C ASP A 586 9.87 9.70 9.17
N PRO A 587 10.17 10.87 9.76
CA PRO A 587 9.39 12.09 9.56
C PRO A 587 9.73 12.79 8.21
N LYS A 588 10.52 12.15 7.33
CA LYS A 588 11.04 12.75 6.10
C LYS A 588 10.56 12.06 4.82
N ASP A 589 10.47 12.86 3.77
CA ASP A 589 10.19 12.43 2.41
C ASP A 589 11.42 11.81 1.71
N ARG A 590 11.24 11.32 0.48
CA ARG A 590 12.32 10.73 -0.33
C ARG A 590 13.34 11.76 -0.86
N ARG A 591 13.22 13.04 -0.49
CA ARG A 591 14.23 14.11 -0.68
C ARG A 591 14.99 14.40 0.62
N GLY A 592 14.59 13.83 1.76
CA GLY A 592 15.13 14.13 3.09
C GLY A 592 14.58 15.41 3.71
N LYS A 593 13.52 15.99 3.14
CA LYS A 593 12.76 17.12 3.71
C LYS A 593 11.68 16.59 4.66
N PRO A 594 11.09 17.40 5.55
CA PRO A 594 9.90 17.00 6.29
C PRO A 594 8.79 16.52 5.35
N ILE A 595 8.05 15.48 5.76
CA ILE A 595 6.86 15.00 5.05
C ILE A 595 5.84 16.14 4.94
N ALA A 596 5.23 16.31 3.78
CA ALA A 596 4.20 17.33 3.57
C ALA A 596 2.79 16.79 3.89
N ALA A 597 1.88 17.68 4.26
CA ALA A 597 0.45 17.46 4.18
C ALA A 597 -0.06 17.77 2.76
N HIS A 598 -1.33 17.47 2.51
CA HIS A 598 -2.02 17.68 1.23
C HIS A 598 -1.85 19.10 0.65
N ASP A 599 -1.83 20.12 1.50
CA ASP A 599 -1.65 21.54 1.18
C ASP A 599 -0.24 21.91 0.67
N GLY A 600 0.74 21.01 0.83
CA GLY A 600 2.14 21.21 0.45
C GLY A 600 3.03 21.78 1.56
N TYR A 601 2.49 22.10 2.74
CA TYR A 601 3.26 22.49 3.92
C TYR A 601 3.74 21.26 4.71
N PRO A 602 4.77 21.38 5.57
CA PRO A 602 5.18 20.29 6.46
C PRO A 602 4.04 19.79 7.34
N ALA A 603 3.80 18.48 7.34
CA ALA A 603 2.80 17.83 8.18
C ALA A 603 3.22 17.90 9.66
N ASN A 604 2.36 18.49 10.50
CA ASN A 604 2.55 18.54 11.95
C ASN A 604 2.33 17.14 12.59
N LEU A 605 2.69 16.99 13.87
CA LEU A 605 2.57 15.73 14.60
C LEU A 605 1.11 15.25 14.75
N LEU A 606 0.15 16.17 14.80
CA LEU A 606 -1.30 15.86 14.79
C LEU A 606 -1.80 15.35 13.43
N THR A 607 -1.00 15.51 12.38
CA THR A 607 -1.26 15.05 11.00
C THR A 607 -0.52 13.74 10.70
N LEU A 608 0.73 13.64 11.13
CA LEU A 608 1.70 12.62 10.75
C LEU A 608 1.90 11.51 11.80
N GLY A 609 1.61 11.81 13.07
CA GLY A 609 2.10 11.02 14.20
C GLY A 609 3.63 11.04 14.27
N ALA A 610 4.26 9.88 14.53
CA ALA A 610 5.71 9.77 14.60
C ALA A 610 6.45 9.76 13.24
N GLY A 611 5.75 9.72 12.10
CA GLY A 611 6.36 9.64 10.78
C GLY A 611 5.72 8.58 9.89
N PHE A 612 6.35 8.32 8.75
CA PHE A 612 6.02 7.21 7.86
C PHE A 612 6.70 5.91 8.34
N VAL A 613 6.01 4.78 8.20
CA VAL A 613 6.49 3.48 8.72
C VAL A 613 7.76 2.97 8.02
N GLU A 614 8.70 2.46 8.82
CA GLU A 614 9.99 1.91 8.37
C GLU A 614 10.22 0.48 8.91
N PRO A 615 9.64 -0.56 8.27
CA PRO A 615 9.63 -1.93 8.80
C PRO A 615 11.03 -2.51 9.07
N MET A 616 11.99 -2.17 8.21
CA MET A 616 13.37 -2.63 8.34
C MET A 616 14.09 -2.05 9.56
N LYS A 617 13.75 -0.83 10.00
CA LYS A 617 14.26 -0.24 11.24
C LYS A 617 13.51 -0.81 12.45
N ALA A 618 12.18 -0.95 12.36
CA ALA A 618 11.32 -1.52 13.40
C ALA A 618 11.67 -2.98 13.79
N LEU A 619 12.32 -3.72 12.89
CA LEU A 619 12.86 -5.07 13.17
C LEU A 619 13.98 -5.08 14.22
N SER A 620 14.66 -3.96 14.46
CA SER A 620 15.77 -3.87 15.41
C SER A 620 15.89 -2.46 15.99
N PRO A 621 14.87 -2.00 16.77
CA PRO A 621 14.79 -0.62 17.25
C PRO A 621 15.85 -0.30 18.32
N GLY A 622 16.39 -1.32 18.97
CA GLY A 622 17.33 -1.15 20.09
C GLY A 622 16.61 -0.99 21.43
N LEU A 623 15.78 0.04 21.58
CA LEU A 623 14.95 0.26 22.77
C LEU A 623 13.46 0.26 22.41
N VAL A 624 12.61 -0.16 23.36
CA VAL A 624 11.15 -0.03 23.27
C VAL A 624 10.57 0.53 24.56
N TYR A 625 9.51 1.32 24.41
CA TYR A 625 8.60 1.75 25.48
C TYR A 625 7.60 0.63 25.70
N ASN A 626 7.84 -0.22 26.70
CA ASN A 626 7.01 -1.39 26.96
C ASN A 626 5.88 -1.06 27.95
N LEU A 627 4.71 -1.65 27.71
CA LEU A 627 3.50 -1.59 28.54
C LEU A 627 2.84 -2.98 28.54
N THR A 628 2.12 -3.27 29.63
CA THR A 628 1.17 -4.37 29.77
C THR A 628 -0.25 -3.81 29.85
N ALA A 629 -1.29 -4.65 29.73
CA ALA A 629 -2.67 -4.19 29.92
C ALA A 629 -2.89 -3.51 31.29
N PHE A 630 -2.29 -4.07 32.35
CA PHE A 630 -2.39 -3.55 33.71
C PHE A 630 -1.83 -2.12 33.89
N ASP A 631 -0.88 -1.71 33.05
CA ASP A 631 -0.30 -0.35 33.11
C ASP A 631 -1.27 0.75 32.64
N TYR A 632 -2.32 0.39 31.88
CA TYR A 632 -3.35 1.34 31.45
C TYR A 632 -4.43 1.58 32.52
N ILE A 633 -4.60 0.66 33.49
CA ILE A 633 -5.60 0.81 34.58
C ILE A 633 -5.34 2.07 35.44
N PRO A 634 -4.13 2.31 36.00
CA PRO A 634 -3.86 3.54 36.75
C PRO A 634 -3.87 4.80 35.87
N TYR A 635 -3.73 4.65 34.55
CA TYR A 635 -3.87 5.73 33.58
C TYR A 635 -5.35 6.09 33.32
N LEU A 636 -6.26 5.10 33.26
CA LEU A 636 -7.71 5.36 33.20
C LEU A 636 -8.19 6.10 34.47
N CYS A 637 -7.67 5.73 35.65
CA CYS A 637 -7.87 6.51 36.87
C CYS A 637 -7.37 7.97 36.73
N GLY A 638 -6.26 8.19 36.00
CA GLY A 638 -5.72 9.52 35.71
C GLY A 638 -6.50 10.31 34.66
N LEU A 639 -7.27 9.63 33.81
CA LEU A 639 -8.30 10.23 32.95
C LEU A 639 -9.59 10.58 33.72
N ARG A 640 -9.70 10.20 35.00
CA ARG A 640 -10.88 10.37 35.86
C ARG A 640 -12.09 9.53 35.45
N TYR A 641 -11.86 8.40 34.76
CA TYR A 641 -12.89 7.38 34.59
C TYR A 641 -13.30 6.86 35.98
N THR A 642 -14.59 6.59 36.17
CA THR A 642 -15.11 6.01 37.41
C THR A 642 -14.70 4.56 37.55
N ASP A 643 -14.72 4.05 38.79
CA ASP A 643 -14.53 2.62 39.06
C ASP A 643 -15.50 1.76 38.22
N HIS A 644 -16.71 2.23 37.89
CA HIS A 644 -17.65 1.47 37.05
C HIS A 644 -17.18 1.38 35.58
N GLU A 645 -16.81 2.51 34.97
CA GLU A 645 -16.33 2.59 33.59
C GLU A 645 -14.99 1.88 33.39
N ILE A 646 -14.10 1.91 34.38
CA ILE A 646 -12.86 1.14 34.33
C ILE A 646 -13.18 -0.36 34.40
N ASN A 647 -14.09 -0.76 35.29
CA ASN A 647 -14.46 -2.17 35.44
C ASN A 647 -15.27 -2.73 34.25
N SER A 648 -15.86 -1.90 33.38
CA SER A 648 -16.36 -2.35 32.07
C SER A 648 -15.22 -2.54 31.07
N ILE A 649 -14.26 -1.60 30.99
CA ILE A 649 -13.10 -1.69 30.09
C ILE A 649 -12.22 -2.91 30.40
N ILE A 650 -11.96 -3.20 31.68
CA ILE A 650 -10.98 -4.22 32.06
C ILE A 650 -11.53 -5.65 32.14
N HIS A 651 -12.82 -5.85 31.86
CA HIS A 651 -13.47 -7.15 31.93
C HIS A 651 -12.74 -8.20 31.05
N PRO A 652 -12.55 -9.46 31.50
CA PRO A 652 -13.05 -10.09 32.74
C PRO A 652 -12.08 -10.06 33.93
N LEU A 653 -11.19 -9.07 34.03
CA LEU A 653 -10.32 -8.93 35.22
C LEU A 653 -11.15 -8.67 36.49
N PRO A 654 -10.63 -9.04 37.68
CA PRO A 654 -11.26 -8.68 38.95
C PRO A 654 -11.47 -7.17 39.09
N PRO A 655 -12.60 -6.71 39.66
CA PRO A 655 -12.87 -5.29 39.82
C PRO A 655 -11.79 -4.55 40.62
N VAL A 656 -11.42 -3.36 40.14
CA VAL A 656 -10.48 -2.43 40.77
C VAL A 656 -11.20 -1.22 41.34
N SER A 657 -10.51 -0.48 42.21
CA SER A 657 -10.92 0.86 42.65
C SER A 657 -9.74 1.83 42.58
N CYS A 658 -9.94 2.97 41.93
CA CYS A 658 -8.90 3.99 41.79
C CYS A 658 -8.43 4.56 43.13
N ALA A 659 -9.29 4.53 44.16
CA ALA A 659 -8.92 4.94 45.51
C ALA A 659 -7.83 4.05 46.17
N GLN A 660 -7.58 2.86 45.62
CA GLN A 660 -6.59 1.89 46.11
C GLN A 660 -5.33 1.83 45.25
N MET A 661 -5.21 2.69 44.23
CA MET A 661 -4.14 2.63 43.22
C MET A 661 -3.39 3.95 43.11
N ALA A 662 -2.10 3.87 42.75
CA ALA A 662 -1.34 5.06 42.35
C ALA A 662 -1.81 5.52 40.96
N VAL A 663 -2.26 6.76 40.85
CA VAL A 663 -2.72 7.36 39.59
C VAL A 663 -1.54 7.64 38.67
N VAL A 664 -1.69 7.32 37.38
CA VAL A 664 -0.75 7.71 36.32
C VAL A 664 -1.38 8.85 35.52
N GLU A 665 -0.77 10.03 35.55
CA GLU A 665 -1.22 11.18 34.75
C GLU A 665 -1.08 10.89 33.25
N GLN A 666 -1.92 11.53 32.41
CA GLN A 666 -1.96 11.26 30.97
C GLN A 666 -0.57 11.37 30.31
N LYS A 667 0.23 12.36 30.73
CA LYS A 667 1.58 12.58 30.24
C LYS A 667 2.57 11.48 30.63
N ASP A 668 2.34 10.74 31.72
CA ASP A 668 3.28 9.79 32.33
C ASP A 668 3.03 8.32 31.98
N LEU A 669 1.97 8.01 31.23
CA LEU A 669 1.83 6.71 30.57
C LEU A 669 3.11 6.43 29.75
N ASN A 670 3.65 5.21 29.83
CA ASN A 670 4.94 4.87 29.22
C ASN A 670 4.87 4.72 27.69
N TYR A 671 4.50 5.80 27.02
CA TYR A 671 4.15 5.85 25.60
C TYR A 671 5.34 6.33 24.75
N PRO A 672 5.49 5.83 23.51
CA PRO A 672 6.54 6.25 22.57
C PRO A 672 6.35 7.65 21.95
N SER A 673 5.53 8.51 22.56
CA SER A 673 5.40 9.94 22.28
C SER A 673 5.26 10.73 23.60
N ILE A 674 5.42 12.05 23.52
CA ILE A 674 5.18 12.97 24.64
C ILE A 674 4.29 14.10 24.15
N THR A 675 3.10 14.25 24.75
CA THR A 675 2.31 15.49 24.66
C THR A 675 2.37 16.19 26.02
N ALA A 676 2.66 17.49 26.04
CA ALA A 676 2.81 18.27 27.26
C ALA A 676 2.04 19.59 27.19
N PHE A 677 1.35 19.93 28.27
CA PHE A 677 0.61 21.19 28.40
C PHE A 677 1.38 22.16 29.29
N LEU A 678 1.75 23.31 28.73
CA LEU A 678 2.35 24.43 29.47
C LEU A 678 1.26 25.49 29.71
N ASP A 679 0.16 25.07 30.33
CA ASP A 679 -1.07 25.86 30.50
C ASP A 679 -1.21 26.53 31.88
N GLN A 680 -0.29 26.24 32.82
CA GLN A 680 -0.30 26.75 34.19
C GLN A 680 1.12 27.15 34.65
N GLU A 681 1.21 28.14 35.54
CA GLU A 681 2.50 28.55 36.14
C GLU A 681 2.91 27.63 37.31
N PRO A 682 4.21 27.31 37.46
CA PRO A 682 5.29 27.59 36.51
C PRO A 682 5.12 26.75 35.23
N PHE A 683 5.35 27.35 34.05
CA PHE A 683 5.21 26.72 32.73
C PHE A 683 6.28 25.64 32.46
N VAL A 684 6.23 24.56 33.24
CA VAL A 684 7.20 23.48 33.32
C VAL A 684 6.46 22.16 33.59
N VAL A 685 6.69 21.16 32.75
CA VAL A 685 6.14 19.81 32.90
C VAL A 685 7.26 18.79 32.95
N ASN A 686 7.19 17.91 33.96
CA ASN A 686 8.05 16.74 34.08
C ASN A 686 7.30 15.51 33.59
N VAL A 687 7.93 14.77 32.68
CA VAL A 687 7.41 13.56 32.03
C VAL A 687 8.37 12.40 32.30
N THR A 688 7.89 11.32 32.91
CA THR A 688 8.70 10.13 33.19
C THR A 688 8.46 9.03 32.17
N ARG A 689 9.52 8.34 31.77
CA ARG A 689 9.48 7.21 30.83
C ARG A 689 10.41 6.09 31.27
N VAL A 690 10.11 4.88 30.79
CA VAL A 690 10.90 3.66 31.00
C VAL A 690 11.13 2.96 29.66
N VAL A 691 12.39 2.84 29.27
CA VAL A 691 12.79 2.15 28.03
C VAL A 691 13.48 0.83 28.34
N THR A 692 13.11 -0.20 27.59
CA THR A 692 13.65 -1.57 27.71
C THR A 692 14.55 -1.88 26.53
N ASN A 693 15.76 -2.37 26.79
CA ASN A 693 16.71 -2.74 25.74
C ASN A 693 16.37 -4.10 25.12
N VAL A 694 15.80 -4.08 23.91
CA VAL A 694 15.57 -5.27 23.05
C VAL A 694 16.69 -5.47 22.03
N GLY A 695 17.70 -4.59 22.03
CA GLY A 695 18.90 -4.70 21.21
C GLY A 695 19.97 -5.59 21.85
N ARG A 696 21.23 -5.26 21.59
CA ARG A 696 22.37 -5.99 22.16
C ARG A 696 22.57 -5.65 23.64
N ALA A 697 22.98 -6.64 24.42
CA ALA A 697 23.57 -6.41 25.74
C ALA A 697 24.83 -5.54 25.62
N ILE A 698 25.15 -4.80 26.69
CA ILE A 698 26.28 -3.85 26.74
C ILE A 698 26.13 -2.78 25.64
N SER A 699 25.14 -1.92 25.82
CA SER A 699 24.86 -0.79 24.92
C SER A 699 24.70 0.51 25.72
N VAL A 700 25.20 1.61 25.15
CA VAL A 700 25.03 2.97 25.66
C VAL A 700 24.21 3.76 24.65
N TYR A 701 23.23 4.50 25.16
CA TYR A 701 22.46 5.47 24.40
C TYR A 701 22.64 6.85 25.02
N VAL A 702 22.80 7.88 24.18
CA VAL A 702 22.89 9.29 24.58
C VAL A 702 21.62 10.00 24.14
N ALA A 703 21.05 10.84 25.00
CA ALA A 703 19.89 11.67 24.66
C ALA A 703 20.32 12.78 23.68
N LYS A 704 19.57 12.92 22.59
CA LYS A 704 19.62 14.08 21.70
C LYS A 704 18.23 14.70 21.62
N VAL A 705 18.15 16.01 21.84
CA VAL A 705 16.90 16.77 21.82
C VAL A 705 16.95 17.77 20.66
N GLU A 706 15.87 17.87 19.91
CA GLU A 706 15.68 18.88 18.86
C GLU A 706 14.29 19.50 19.03
N VAL A 707 14.24 20.78 19.42
CA VAL A 707 13.03 21.55 19.75
C VAL A 707 13.18 23.01 19.28
N PRO A 708 12.08 23.76 19.03
CA PRO A 708 12.15 25.18 18.68
C PRO A 708 12.57 26.03 19.88
N SER A 709 13.07 27.24 19.62
CA SER A 709 13.59 28.16 20.64
C SER A 709 12.57 28.69 21.65
N THR A 710 11.27 28.45 21.42
CA THR A 710 10.18 28.79 22.36
C THR A 710 10.13 27.87 23.58
N VAL A 711 10.72 26.66 23.50
CA VAL A 711 10.73 25.69 24.59
C VAL A 711 12.14 25.16 24.86
N SER A 712 12.40 24.83 26.13
CA SER A 712 13.60 24.10 26.55
C SER A 712 13.18 22.70 27.00
N VAL A 713 13.94 21.70 26.57
CA VAL A 713 13.72 20.30 26.93
C VAL A 713 15.03 19.67 27.38
N THR A 714 15.06 19.16 28.61
CA THR A 714 16.21 18.49 29.22
C THR A 714 15.85 17.06 29.62
N VAL A 715 16.86 16.17 29.68
CA VAL A 715 16.65 14.73 29.93
C VAL A 715 17.60 14.25 31.02
N THR A 716 17.06 13.64 32.07
CA THR A 716 17.84 13.12 33.20
C THR A 716 17.59 11.62 33.40
N PRO A 717 18.64 10.77 33.41
CA PRO A 717 20.02 11.07 33.03
C PRO A 717 20.15 11.28 31.50
N GLU A 718 21.19 11.99 31.06
CA GLU A 718 21.47 12.21 29.62
C GLU A 718 22.00 10.95 28.89
N MET A 719 22.40 9.92 29.64
CA MET A 719 22.93 8.66 29.10
C MET A 719 22.32 7.44 29.79
N LEU A 720 22.00 6.41 29.00
CA LEU A 720 21.49 5.13 29.47
C LEU A 720 22.45 4.00 29.09
N LEU A 721 23.04 3.37 30.11
CA LEU A 721 23.85 2.16 29.99
C LEU A 721 22.99 0.92 30.30
N PHE A 722 22.88 0.01 29.34
CA PHE A 722 22.25 -1.29 29.48
C PHE A 722 23.32 -2.39 29.46
N LYS A 723 23.41 -3.17 30.54
CA LYS A 723 24.32 -4.30 30.68
C LYS A 723 23.72 -5.58 30.08
N LYS A 724 22.40 -5.73 30.07
CA LYS A 724 21.70 -6.93 29.57
C LYS A 724 20.61 -6.60 28.54
N VAL A 725 20.16 -7.62 27.81
CA VAL A 725 18.89 -7.57 27.05
C VAL A 725 17.74 -7.65 28.06
N ASN A 726 16.62 -7.00 27.76
CA ASN A 726 15.45 -6.81 28.63
C ASN A 726 15.71 -6.04 29.94
N GLU A 727 16.89 -5.41 30.08
CA GLU A 727 17.11 -4.43 31.14
C GLU A 727 16.31 -3.17 30.83
N ALA A 728 15.54 -2.68 31.81
CA ALA A 728 14.77 -1.46 31.73
C ALA A 728 15.49 -0.30 32.45
N LYS A 729 15.39 0.91 31.90
CA LYS A 729 15.89 2.15 32.51
C LYS A 729 14.84 3.24 32.50
N ARG A 730 14.72 3.94 33.63
CA ARG A 730 13.88 5.12 33.79
C ARG A 730 14.66 6.38 33.45
N PHE A 731 14.00 7.34 32.83
CA PHE A 731 14.47 8.71 32.65
C PHE A 731 13.30 9.69 32.81
N THR A 732 13.63 10.95 33.06
CA THR A 732 12.67 12.05 33.14
C THR A 732 13.03 13.11 32.10
N VAL A 733 12.02 13.60 31.39
CA VAL A 733 12.10 14.72 30.46
C VAL A 733 11.45 15.92 31.12
N THR A 734 12.18 17.02 31.27
CA THR A 734 11.67 18.29 31.79
C THR A 734 11.49 19.24 30.62
N ILE A 735 10.24 19.63 30.36
CA ILE A 735 9.83 20.53 29.30
C ILE A 735 9.45 21.86 29.94
N ARG A 736 9.98 22.97 29.44
CA ARG A 736 9.79 24.32 30.00
C ARG A 736 9.56 25.34 28.89
N SER A 737 8.70 26.33 29.14
CA SER A 737 8.63 27.54 28.30
C SER A 737 9.87 28.42 28.47
N MET A 738 10.41 28.93 27.35
CA MET A 738 11.46 29.96 27.38
C MET A 738 10.90 31.38 27.55
N ASP A 739 9.59 31.54 27.33
CA ASP A 739 8.84 32.78 27.53
C ASP A 739 8.03 32.69 28.85
N THR A 740 7.90 33.80 29.56
CA THR A 740 7.10 33.92 30.79
C THR A 740 5.69 34.45 30.52
N SER A 741 5.35 34.77 29.28
CA SER A 741 4.00 35.13 28.87
C SER A 741 3.21 33.92 28.33
N ILE A 742 1.88 34.00 28.38
CA ILE A 742 0.99 32.97 27.82
C ILE A 742 1.13 33.00 26.29
N GLN A 743 1.84 32.03 25.73
CA GLN A 743 1.89 31.80 24.29
C GLN A 743 0.61 31.10 23.80
N GLU A 744 0.33 31.19 22.50
CA GLU A 744 -0.72 30.43 21.83
C GLU A 744 -0.12 29.49 20.76
N GLY A 745 -0.82 28.40 20.48
CA GLY A 745 -0.40 27.40 19.49
C GLY A 745 0.40 26.25 20.07
N ILE A 746 1.14 25.57 19.18
CA ILE A 746 1.92 24.36 19.47
C ILE A 746 3.40 24.55 19.13
N ALA A 747 4.26 23.86 19.87
CA ALA A 747 5.69 23.73 19.59
C ALA A 747 6.04 22.25 19.42
N GLU A 748 6.71 21.91 18.32
CA GLU A 748 6.95 20.52 17.92
C GLU A 748 8.43 20.19 17.92
N GLY A 749 8.78 19.01 18.44
CA GLY A 749 10.16 18.56 18.49
C GLY A 749 10.29 17.06 18.71
N GLN A 750 11.46 16.65 19.17
CA GLN A 750 11.80 15.24 19.34
C GLN A 750 12.90 15.01 20.37
N LEU A 751 12.77 13.91 21.10
CA LEU A 751 13.86 13.22 21.79
C LEU A 751 14.31 12.04 20.92
N ALA A 752 15.60 11.82 20.82
CA ALA A 752 16.20 10.63 20.24
C ALA A 752 17.22 10.02 21.21
N TRP A 753 17.06 8.73 21.53
CA TRP A 753 18.13 7.95 22.16
C TRP A 753 19.05 7.42 21.06
N VAL A 754 20.27 7.94 21.01
CA VAL A 754 21.24 7.66 19.93
C VAL A 754 22.33 6.71 20.43
N SER A 755 22.57 5.65 19.65
CA SER A 755 23.70 4.73 19.78
C SER A 755 24.40 4.59 18.42
N PRO A 756 25.59 3.95 18.33
CA PRO A 756 26.28 3.74 17.05
C PRO A 756 25.53 2.90 16.01
N LYS A 757 24.37 2.31 16.34
CA LYS A 757 23.58 1.46 15.43
C LYS A 757 22.10 1.80 15.35
N ASN A 758 21.53 2.34 16.43
CA ASN A 758 20.10 2.57 16.57
C ASN A 758 19.84 4.02 16.99
N VAL A 759 18.79 4.61 16.44
CA VAL A 759 18.21 5.89 16.86
C VAL A 759 16.76 5.60 17.24
N VAL A 760 16.40 5.85 18.50
CA VAL A 760 15.04 5.61 19.03
C VAL A 760 14.37 6.97 19.21
N ARG A 761 13.53 7.34 18.26
CA ARG A 761 12.84 8.64 18.20
C ARG A 761 11.60 8.65 19.08
N THR A 762 11.29 9.79 19.69
CA THR A 762 10.08 10.06 20.45
C THR A 762 9.63 11.47 20.09
N PRO A 763 8.54 11.65 19.33
CA PRO A 763 8.02 12.99 19.04
C PRO A 763 7.54 13.67 20.32
N ILE A 764 7.76 14.97 20.40
CA ILE A 764 7.35 15.84 21.50
C ILE A 764 6.42 16.91 20.92
N LEU A 765 5.17 16.91 21.36
CA LEU A 765 4.19 17.96 21.09
C LEU A 765 3.98 18.77 22.37
N VAL A 766 4.27 20.06 22.32
CA VAL A 766 4.00 20.99 23.42
C VAL A 766 2.86 21.90 23.01
N SER A 767 1.85 22.04 23.87
CA SER A 767 0.77 23.01 23.68
C SER A 767 0.72 23.95 24.88
N PHE A 768 0.54 25.25 24.64
CA PHE A 768 0.45 26.26 25.71
C PHE A 768 -0.96 26.39 26.31
N LYS A 769 -1.93 25.66 25.75
CA LYS A 769 -3.30 25.51 26.25
C LYS A 769 -3.77 24.08 26.02
N LYS A 770 -4.73 23.59 26.82
CA LYS A 770 -5.46 22.37 26.47
C LYS A 770 -6.19 22.55 25.14
N PHE A 771 -6.23 21.50 24.32
CA PHE A 771 -6.86 21.52 23.00
C PHE A 771 -8.39 21.58 23.09
N VAL A 772 -8.95 20.84 24.05
CA VAL A 772 -10.37 20.89 24.41
C VAL A 772 -10.46 21.25 25.89
N LYS A 773 -11.40 22.11 26.28
CA LYS A 773 -11.65 22.37 27.70
C LYS A 773 -12.15 21.10 28.35
N ASP A 774 -11.63 20.76 29.53
CA ASP A 774 -12.20 19.68 30.35
C ASP A 774 -13.67 20.06 30.65
N ASN A 775 -14.63 19.39 30.01
CA ASN A 775 -16.05 19.56 30.35
C ASN A 775 -16.29 18.85 31.69
N SER A 776 -16.04 19.57 32.79
CA SER A 776 -16.30 19.14 34.15
C SER A 776 -17.80 19.16 34.50
N THR A 777 -18.63 18.53 33.65
CA THR A 777 -20.05 18.26 33.89
C THR A 777 -20.52 17.19 32.93
N THR A 778 -20.92 16.05 33.49
CA THR A 778 -22.14 15.28 33.19
C THR A 778 -23.07 15.89 32.12
N ALA A 779 -22.67 15.78 30.86
CA ALA A 779 -23.53 15.90 29.69
C ALA A 779 -23.51 14.57 28.91
N HIS A 780 -23.66 13.46 29.64
CA HIS A 780 -23.94 12.15 29.03
C HIS A 780 -25.30 12.25 28.34
N LEU A 781 -25.28 12.50 27.03
CA LEU A 781 -26.48 12.46 26.21
C LEU A 781 -26.96 11.01 26.15
N ARG A 782 -28.08 10.77 26.84
CA ARG A 782 -28.97 9.66 26.51
C ARG A 782 -29.52 9.91 25.11
N HIS A 783 -29.04 9.17 24.12
CA HIS A 783 -29.77 8.86 22.90
C HIS A 783 -29.40 7.46 22.43
#